data_AF-A0A672URD7-F1
#
_entry.id   AF-A0A672URD7-F1
#
_cell.length_a   1.000
_cell.length_b   1.000
_cell.length_c   1.000
_cell.angle_alpha   90.00
_cell.angle_beta   90.00
_cell.angle_gamma   90.00
#
_symmetry.space_group_name_H-M   'P 1'
#
loop_
_entity.id
_entity.type
_entity.pdbx_description
1 polymer ?
#
loop_
_entity_poly.entity_id
_entity_poly.type
_entity_poly.pdbx_seq_one_letter_code
_entity_poly.pdbx_strand_id
1 'polypeptide(L)'
;MVFSEGEAQQLIEILTEKAGIVQDTWHTATQKGDPVAVLKRQLEEKEKQLTTEQEDAAAARNKLRELGKELVAERTKAGAVEGKLKEQLLARERELAAVQARMQASYQDHVSETQQLQGKIRTLQEQLENGPNTQLARLQQENSILRDALNQATSQTESKQNAELAKLRQECNKLVKELSEKSEVLQQEEQQKKSWEIKALASEKQIEQLQASQREVEVMLQKRLDEVSDELRKTQTSYKSLLADAEKAKGQQQSIAELQDKLLSSEAEVKSKLLELDNVKRRLQDASSENTKLLERIKSIEALLEAGQMREAQKDRDLQLQEKTDRLLSLEREATGLREAVEQQKTKNNDLREKNWKAMEALTTVEKACKEKLLAATKTKEELTQQLDTLQTRTKQTLLSALPGVTMSLQQDYDTWLQEFKEKAVDVLKQQTVTAEPPDSALKLKEAEEAQSTLQAECEQYRTILAETEGMLRDLQKSVEEEEQVWKAKLTASEEELQKLKEYTSLLETQLENHLKTASSERQNYTKEVEVLRQLLSESQEQLETAKVETQKQSKELALVRQQLSEMKSHVQDGVVGLRADSSEPAPLRLKTQLEQNEMLVEKEQVLRQKLAQELEEAQSRACSLQAELEKLRLAENAGAADTEEAQHLKERLEKEKRLTKDLGQAATKLQELLKVTQDQLAKERETVKKLKEQLQETGQEDSSKEGTSV
;
A
#
# COMPACT_ATOMS: atom_id res chain seq x y z
N MET A 1 21.38 133.97 182.96
CA MET A 1 20.09 134.60 183.34
C MET A 1 19.20 133.51 183.90
N VAL A 2 18.39 133.79 184.90
CA VAL A 2 17.49 132.80 185.52
C VAL A 2 16.14 132.92 184.82
N PHE A 3 15.68 131.84 184.17
CA PHE A 3 14.31 131.74 183.68
C PHE A 3 13.36 131.64 184.87
N SER A 4 12.19 132.27 184.77
CA SER A 4 11.09 132.05 185.70
C SER A 4 10.43 130.70 185.46
N GLU A 5 9.86 130.11 186.52
CA GLU A 5 9.34 128.74 186.51
C GLU A 5 8.22 128.53 185.45
N GLY A 6 7.44 129.57 185.17
CA GLY A 6 6.41 129.54 184.12
C GLY A 6 6.95 129.47 182.69
N GLU A 7 8.12 130.04 182.41
CA GLU A 7 8.74 130.00 181.07
C GLU A 7 9.25 128.59 180.73
N ALA A 8 9.72 127.84 181.73
CA ALA A 8 10.11 126.45 181.57
C ALA A 8 8.90 125.55 181.26
N GLN A 9 7.75 125.79 181.91
CA GLN A 9 6.53 125.02 181.73
C GLN A 9 6.01 125.10 180.28
N GLN A 10 5.94 126.32 179.71
CA GLN A 10 5.47 126.54 178.33
C GLN A 10 6.39 125.89 177.28
N LEU A 11 7.70 125.82 177.55
CA LEU A 11 8.67 125.18 176.66
C LEU A 11 8.48 123.66 176.58
N ILE A 12 8.02 123.03 177.67
CA ILE A 12 7.71 121.59 177.71
C ILE A 12 6.47 121.30 176.86
N GLU A 13 5.37 122.05 177.03
CA GLU A 13 4.12 121.87 176.26
C GLU A 13 4.37 121.91 174.74
N ILE A 14 5.06 122.95 174.26
CA ILE A 14 5.38 123.15 172.84
C ILE A 14 6.22 122.00 172.27
N LEU A 15 7.12 121.40 173.06
CA LEU A 15 7.94 120.27 172.63
C LEU A 15 7.13 118.96 172.59
N THR A 16 6.24 118.73 173.56
CA THR A 16 5.33 117.56 173.52
C THR A 16 4.34 117.62 172.36
N GLU A 17 3.76 118.78 172.08
CA GLU A 17 2.79 118.94 170.98
C GLU A 17 3.45 118.74 169.61
N LYS A 18 4.68 119.24 169.42
CA LYS A 18 5.47 118.98 168.20
C LYS A 18 5.89 117.52 168.05
N ALA A 19 6.12 116.79 169.14
CA ALA A 19 6.54 115.39 169.06
C ALA A 19 5.43 114.48 168.49
N GLY A 20 4.18 114.65 168.94
CA GLY A 20 3.04 113.83 168.49
C GLY A 20 2.80 113.89 166.98
N ILE A 21 2.83 115.10 166.40
CA ILE A 21 2.54 115.37 164.98
C ILE A 21 3.52 114.62 164.04
N VAL A 22 4.76 114.41 164.47
CA VAL A 22 5.80 113.72 163.68
C VAL A 22 5.62 112.19 163.66
N GLN A 23 4.96 111.62 164.68
CA GLN A 23 4.76 110.16 164.76
C GLN A 23 3.58 109.69 163.90
N ASP A 24 2.44 110.38 163.94
CA ASP A 24 1.25 110.02 163.14
C ASP A 24 1.49 110.17 161.63
N THR A 25 2.31 111.13 161.23
CA THR A 25 2.70 111.35 159.81
C THR A 25 3.62 110.25 159.27
N TRP A 26 4.34 109.52 160.14
CA TRP A 26 5.13 108.35 159.72
C TRP A 26 4.29 107.08 159.58
N HIS A 27 3.35 106.84 160.48
CA HIS A 27 2.48 105.65 160.43
C HIS A 27 1.46 105.67 159.28
N THR A 28 1.00 106.86 158.87
CA THR A 28 0.13 106.99 157.68
C THR A 28 0.87 106.72 156.36
N ALA A 29 2.19 106.91 156.30
CA ALA A 29 2.98 106.57 155.12
C ALA A 29 3.12 105.05 154.89
N THR A 30 2.99 104.22 155.95
CA THR A 30 3.24 102.77 155.88
C THR A 30 2.02 101.94 155.44
N GLN A 31 0.83 102.53 155.29
CA GLN A 31 -0.40 101.80 154.93
C GLN A 31 -0.59 101.53 153.43
N LYS A 32 0.32 101.98 152.56
CA LYS A 32 0.38 101.59 151.15
C LYS A 32 1.62 100.72 150.94
N GLY A 33 1.40 99.48 150.51
CA GLY A 33 2.38 98.39 150.60
C GLY A 33 3.73 98.66 149.90
N ASP A 34 4.78 98.08 150.48
CA ASP A 34 6.18 98.27 150.08
C ASP A 34 6.42 98.07 148.56
N PRO A 35 6.91 99.09 147.83
CA PRO A 35 7.21 98.98 146.41
C PRO A 35 8.33 97.97 146.10
N VAL A 36 9.24 97.68 147.03
CA VAL A 36 10.31 96.67 146.82
C VAL A 36 9.71 95.27 146.69
N ALA A 37 8.66 94.95 147.47
CA ALA A 37 7.94 93.68 147.36
C ALA A 37 7.15 93.56 146.03
N VAL A 38 6.67 94.67 145.46
CA VAL A 38 6.02 94.69 144.14
C VAL A 38 7.05 94.44 143.03
N LEU A 39 8.19 95.15 143.06
CA LEU A 39 9.26 95.01 142.09
C LEU A 39 9.88 93.59 142.10
N LYS A 40 10.06 92.97 143.27
CA LYS A 40 10.49 91.57 143.36
C LYS A 40 9.51 90.61 142.69
N ARG A 41 8.21 90.72 142.98
CA ARG A 41 7.19 89.84 142.38
C ARG A 41 7.09 90.04 140.85
N GLN A 42 7.29 91.27 140.37
CA GLN A 42 7.40 91.55 138.93
C GLN A 42 8.67 90.97 138.29
N LEU A 43 9.80 90.96 139.01
CA LEU A 43 11.03 90.32 138.55
C LEU A 43 10.85 88.79 138.48
N GLU A 44 10.33 88.16 139.53
CA GLU A 44 10.01 86.73 139.57
C GLU A 44 9.05 86.32 138.43
N GLU A 45 8.04 87.14 138.14
CA GLU A 45 7.13 86.93 137.01
C GLU A 45 7.83 87.09 135.65
N LYS A 46 8.76 88.06 135.52
CA LYS A 46 9.54 88.25 134.28
C LYS A 46 10.60 87.18 134.06
N GLU A 47 11.24 86.69 135.12
CA GLU A 47 12.13 85.53 135.07
C GLU A 47 11.36 84.28 134.67
N LYS A 48 10.16 84.06 135.22
CA LYS A 48 9.29 82.95 134.81
C LYS A 48 8.88 83.05 133.34
N GLN A 49 8.44 84.23 132.88
CA GLN A 49 8.12 84.47 131.46
C GLN A 49 9.34 84.23 130.56
N LEU A 50 10.54 84.64 130.99
CA LEU A 50 11.78 84.37 130.26
C LEU A 50 12.10 82.86 130.21
N THR A 51 11.86 82.10 131.28
CA THR A 51 12.06 80.64 131.25
C THR A 51 11.09 79.93 130.30
N THR A 52 9.80 80.29 130.29
CA THR A 52 8.83 79.68 129.36
C THR A 52 9.16 80.03 127.91
N GLU A 53 9.52 81.28 127.60
CA GLU A 53 9.96 81.68 126.26
C GLU A 53 11.26 80.97 125.82
N GLN A 54 12.17 80.65 126.76
CA GLN A 54 13.35 79.84 126.47
C GLN A 54 13.02 78.37 126.20
N GLU A 55 12.07 77.79 126.94
CA GLU A 55 11.57 76.43 126.73
C GLU A 55 10.81 76.31 125.40
N ASP A 56 9.91 77.25 125.09
CA ASP A 56 9.19 77.32 123.81
C ASP A 56 10.14 77.55 122.63
N ALA A 57 11.13 78.43 122.77
CA ALA A 57 12.18 78.60 121.76
C ALA A 57 13.04 77.34 121.59
N ALA A 58 13.28 76.56 122.64
CA ALA A 58 13.98 75.28 122.57
C ALA A 58 13.10 74.20 121.89
N ALA A 59 11.81 74.14 122.21
CA ALA A 59 10.84 73.27 121.56
C ALA A 59 10.71 73.57 120.07
N ALA A 60 10.58 74.85 119.69
CA ALA A 60 10.55 75.31 118.30
C ALA A 60 11.86 74.95 117.55
N ARG A 61 13.04 75.17 118.15
CA ARG A 61 14.33 74.76 117.58
C ARG A 61 14.44 73.24 117.41
N ASN A 62 13.90 72.45 118.34
CA ASN A 62 13.86 70.99 118.23
C ASN A 62 12.92 70.54 117.11
N LYS A 63 11.70 71.11 117.02
CA LYS A 63 10.75 70.78 115.94
C LYS A 63 11.25 71.19 114.56
N LEU A 64 11.94 72.33 114.44
CA LEU A 64 12.64 72.73 113.20
C LEU A 64 13.78 71.75 112.84
N ARG A 65 14.49 71.20 113.83
CA ARG A 65 15.52 70.17 113.61
C ARG A 65 14.92 68.83 113.17
N GLU A 66 13.75 68.47 113.68
CA GLU A 66 12.98 67.29 113.25
C GLU A 66 12.47 67.45 111.82
N LEU A 67 11.75 68.54 111.53
CA LEU A 67 11.26 68.86 110.19
C LEU A 67 12.41 68.96 109.17
N GLY A 68 13.58 69.47 109.58
CA GLY A 68 14.79 69.46 108.76
C GLY A 68 15.31 68.04 108.44
N LYS A 69 15.24 67.10 109.39
CA LYS A 69 15.58 65.69 109.16
C LYS A 69 14.54 65.00 108.26
N GLU A 70 13.26 65.23 108.51
CA GLU A 70 12.15 64.69 107.72
C GLU A 70 12.22 65.18 106.27
N LEU A 71 12.46 66.48 106.05
CA LEU A 71 12.66 67.07 104.72
C LEU A 71 13.87 66.49 103.99
N VAL A 72 14.99 66.25 104.68
CA VAL A 72 16.17 65.58 104.09
C VAL A 72 15.84 64.12 103.76
N ALA A 73 15.16 63.40 104.65
CA ALA A 73 14.76 62.01 104.42
C ALA A 73 13.84 61.89 103.20
N GLU A 74 12.77 62.69 103.11
CA GLU A 74 11.87 62.70 101.95
C GLU A 74 12.59 63.16 100.68
N ARG A 75 13.50 64.13 100.74
CA ARG A 75 14.33 64.50 99.58
C ARG A 75 15.21 63.33 99.08
N THR A 76 15.77 62.53 99.99
CA THR A 76 16.53 61.32 99.59
C THR A 76 15.65 60.21 99.04
N LYS A 77 14.44 60.00 99.60
CA LYS A 77 13.46 59.05 99.07
C LYS A 77 12.97 59.47 97.68
N ALA A 78 12.62 60.74 97.50
CA ALA A 78 12.19 61.31 96.23
C ALA A 78 13.27 61.13 95.16
N GLY A 79 14.53 61.47 95.45
CA GLY A 79 15.66 61.24 94.54
C GLY A 79 15.89 59.77 94.20
N ALA A 80 15.69 58.85 95.15
CA ALA A 80 15.79 57.41 94.91
C ALA A 80 14.62 56.85 94.06
N VAL A 81 13.42 57.40 94.19
CA VAL A 81 12.27 57.07 93.33
C VAL A 81 12.45 57.66 91.93
N GLU A 82 12.89 58.91 91.83
CA GLU A 82 13.21 59.59 90.57
C GLU A 82 14.32 58.84 89.80
N GLY A 83 15.36 58.37 90.50
CA GLY A 83 16.41 57.51 89.94
C GLY A 83 15.85 56.22 89.34
N LYS A 84 15.03 55.48 90.11
CA LYS A 84 14.39 54.25 89.63
C LYS A 84 13.45 54.48 88.44
N LEU A 85 12.70 55.59 88.44
CA LEU A 85 11.84 55.94 87.31
C LEU A 85 12.65 56.31 86.05
N LYS A 86 13.79 56.99 86.20
CA LYS A 86 14.73 57.25 85.10
C LYS A 86 15.38 55.95 84.58
N GLU A 87 15.77 55.04 85.45
CA GLU A 87 16.28 53.71 85.06
C GLU A 87 15.22 52.90 84.29
N GLN A 88 13.97 52.90 84.75
CA GLN A 88 12.85 52.24 84.07
C GLN A 88 12.52 52.91 82.72
N LEU A 89 12.53 54.23 82.64
CA LEU A 89 12.33 54.97 81.38
C LEU A 89 13.42 54.61 80.36
N LEU A 90 14.69 54.69 80.76
CA LEU A 90 15.84 54.28 79.94
C LEU A 90 15.81 52.78 79.57
N ALA A 91 15.19 51.92 80.37
CA ALA A 91 14.97 50.52 80.00
C ALA A 91 13.90 50.40 78.91
N ARG A 92 12.75 51.08 79.06
CA ARG A 92 11.68 51.10 78.06
C ARG A 92 12.10 51.74 76.74
N GLU A 93 12.91 52.80 76.77
CA GLU A 93 13.48 53.40 75.55
C GLU A 93 14.37 52.41 74.78
N ARG A 94 15.19 51.61 75.48
CA ARG A 94 15.99 50.54 74.87
C ARG A 94 15.11 49.39 74.34
N GLU A 95 14.07 49.01 75.06
CA GLU A 95 13.09 48.01 74.58
C GLU A 95 12.40 48.49 73.29
N LEU A 96 11.93 49.74 73.26
CA LEU A 96 11.29 50.35 72.08
C LEU A 96 12.26 50.40 70.89
N ALA A 97 13.50 50.84 71.10
CA ALA A 97 14.53 50.83 70.06
C ALA A 97 14.83 49.41 69.54
N ALA A 98 14.88 48.41 70.43
CA ALA A 98 15.09 47.00 70.07
C ALA A 98 13.88 46.35 69.39
N VAL A 99 12.65 46.84 69.62
CA VAL A 99 11.45 46.45 68.86
C VAL A 99 11.48 47.12 67.48
N GLN A 100 11.76 48.42 67.41
CA GLN A 100 11.84 49.17 66.16
C GLN A 100 12.91 48.60 65.21
N ALA A 101 14.10 48.27 65.73
CA ALA A 101 15.17 47.64 64.95
C ALA A 101 14.78 46.26 64.40
N ARG A 102 14.09 45.42 65.19
CA ARG A 102 13.59 44.12 64.73
C ARG A 102 12.48 44.24 63.70
N MET A 103 11.57 45.21 63.87
CA MET A 103 10.52 45.52 62.91
C MET A 103 11.10 46.02 61.58
N GLN A 104 12.12 46.89 61.63
CA GLN A 104 12.80 47.38 60.44
C GLN A 104 13.59 46.28 59.72
N ALA A 105 14.26 45.38 60.45
CA ALA A 105 14.94 44.22 59.87
C ALA A 105 13.95 43.28 59.17
N SER A 106 12.89 42.84 59.86
CA SER A 106 11.84 41.98 59.27
C SER A 106 11.17 42.63 58.06
N TYR A 107 10.92 43.95 58.07
CA TYR A 107 10.42 44.65 56.89
C TYR A 107 11.41 44.60 55.72
N GLN A 108 12.71 44.84 55.98
CA GLN A 108 13.75 44.78 54.96
C GLN A 108 13.92 43.37 54.38
N ASP A 109 13.82 42.34 55.21
CA ASP A 109 13.84 40.93 54.82
C ASP A 109 12.65 40.62 53.90
N HIS A 110 11.42 40.95 54.30
CA HIS A 110 10.22 40.75 53.48
C HIS A 110 10.24 41.55 52.17
N VAL A 111 10.81 42.75 52.15
CA VAL A 111 11.03 43.52 50.91
C VAL A 111 12.01 42.77 49.98
N SER A 112 13.09 42.19 50.52
CA SER A 112 14.04 41.41 49.71
C SER A 112 13.45 40.11 49.17
N GLU A 113 12.64 39.41 49.98
CA GLU A 113 11.90 38.21 49.58
C GLU A 113 10.87 38.54 48.48
N THR A 114 10.10 39.63 48.65
CA THR A 114 9.14 40.12 47.67
C THR A 114 9.83 40.45 46.35
N GLN A 115 10.98 41.13 46.37
CA GLN A 115 11.78 41.42 45.17
C GLN A 115 12.31 40.13 44.51
N GLN A 116 12.76 39.14 45.29
CA GLN A 116 13.22 37.86 44.76
C GLN A 116 12.08 37.06 44.10
N LEU A 117 10.88 37.07 44.70
CA LEU A 117 9.68 36.44 44.15
C LEU A 117 9.21 37.16 42.88
N GLN A 118 9.19 38.49 42.85
CA GLN A 118 8.90 39.27 41.64
C GLN A 118 9.90 38.99 40.51
N GLY A 119 11.19 38.85 40.84
CA GLY A 119 12.23 38.44 39.88
C GLY A 119 11.96 37.04 39.30
N LYS A 120 11.66 36.06 40.16
CA LYS A 120 11.28 34.69 39.74
C LYS A 120 10.05 34.70 38.84
N ILE A 121 9.00 35.44 39.21
CA ILE A 121 7.76 35.59 38.41
C ILE A 121 8.08 36.16 37.04
N ARG A 122 8.87 37.24 36.94
CA ARG A 122 9.28 37.80 35.64
C ARG A 122 10.05 36.79 34.79
N THR A 123 11.03 36.08 35.36
CA THR A 123 11.79 35.08 34.58
C THR A 123 10.92 33.89 34.11
N LEU A 124 9.89 33.51 34.87
CA LEU A 124 8.94 32.49 34.45
C LEU A 124 7.97 33.02 33.38
N GLN A 125 7.54 34.28 33.45
CA GLN A 125 6.77 34.94 32.40
C GLN A 125 7.59 35.03 31.10
N GLU A 126 8.85 35.49 31.17
CA GLU A 126 9.75 35.52 30.02
C GLU A 126 9.97 34.13 29.39
N GLN A 127 10.04 33.06 30.20
CA GLN A 127 10.11 31.68 29.69
C GLN A 127 8.79 31.20 29.06
N LEU A 128 7.64 31.54 29.65
CA LEU A 128 6.31 31.20 29.14
C LEU A 128 5.94 31.98 27.87
N GLU A 129 6.44 33.19 27.68
CA GLU A 129 6.26 33.98 26.46
C GLU A 129 7.24 33.56 25.36
N ASN A 130 8.53 33.44 25.67
CA ASN A 130 9.55 33.19 24.64
C ASN A 130 9.69 31.70 24.26
N GLY A 131 9.44 30.76 25.18
CA GLY A 131 9.57 29.32 24.93
C GLY A 131 8.62 28.82 23.84
N PRO A 132 7.28 28.94 24.02
CA PRO A 132 6.29 28.54 23.02
C PRO A 132 6.45 29.29 21.70
N ASN A 133 6.73 30.60 21.72
CA ASN A 133 6.95 31.37 20.50
C ASN A 133 8.22 30.91 19.74
N THR A 134 9.32 30.60 20.44
CA THR A 134 10.53 30.05 19.80
C THR A 134 10.27 28.67 19.20
N GLN A 135 9.52 27.81 19.90
CA GLN A 135 9.16 26.49 19.40
C GLN A 135 8.20 26.56 18.21
N LEU A 136 7.20 27.45 18.26
CA LEU A 136 6.28 27.72 17.16
C LEU A 136 7.00 28.26 15.92
N ALA A 137 7.93 29.20 16.09
CA ALA A 137 8.74 29.73 14.99
C ALA A 137 9.61 28.65 14.32
N ARG A 138 10.22 27.75 15.10
CA ARG A 138 10.94 26.58 14.57
C ARG A 138 10.02 25.64 13.80
N LEU A 139 8.87 25.26 14.38
CA LEU A 139 7.89 24.38 13.73
C LEU A 139 7.32 25.02 12.45
N GLN A 140 7.15 26.34 12.40
CA GLN A 140 6.76 27.07 11.18
C GLN A 140 7.87 27.05 10.12
N GLN A 141 9.14 27.24 10.51
CA GLN A 141 10.28 27.15 9.60
C GLN A 141 10.46 25.72 9.05
N GLU A 142 10.37 24.70 9.90
CA GLU A 142 10.39 23.29 9.53
C GLU A 142 9.23 22.95 8.57
N ASN A 143 8.02 23.45 8.84
CA ASN A 143 6.88 23.31 7.93
C ASN A 143 7.09 24.00 6.57
N SER A 144 7.79 25.14 6.52
CA SER A 144 8.15 25.77 5.23
C SER A 144 9.13 24.87 4.48
N ILE A 145 10.23 24.46 5.11
CA ILE A 145 11.27 23.61 4.51
C ILE A 145 10.66 22.30 3.99
N LEU A 146 9.75 21.67 4.74
CA LEU A 146 9.06 20.46 4.32
C LEU A 146 8.10 20.69 3.14
N ARG A 147 7.39 21.82 3.08
CA ARG A 147 6.56 22.19 1.91
C ARG A 147 7.42 22.47 0.68
N ASP A 148 8.51 23.21 0.84
CA ASP A 148 9.42 23.56 -0.24
C ASP A 148 10.13 22.32 -0.80
N ALA A 149 10.57 21.41 0.06
CA ALA A 149 11.12 20.10 -0.33
C ALA A 149 10.07 19.21 -1.00
N LEU A 150 8.82 19.16 -0.49
CA LEU A 150 7.72 18.40 -1.10
C LEU A 150 7.36 18.96 -2.49
N ASN A 151 7.26 20.28 -2.64
CA ASN A 151 7.02 20.96 -3.91
C ASN A 151 8.15 20.69 -4.91
N GLN A 152 9.41 20.76 -4.46
CA GLN A 152 10.58 20.48 -5.29
C GLN A 152 10.63 19.01 -5.74
N ALA A 153 10.37 18.06 -4.84
CA ALA A 153 10.31 16.63 -5.16
C ALA A 153 9.15 16.30 -6.10
N THR A 154 7.97 16.91 -5.90
CA THR A 154 6.80 16.77 -6.77
C THR A 154 7.12 17.30 -8.17
N SER A 155 7.58 18.55 -8.28
CA SER A 155 7.94 19.17 -9.58
C SER A 155 9.07 18.42 -10.30
N GLN A 156 10.08 17.91 -9.58
CA GLN A 156 11.13 17.08 -10.17
C GLN A 156 10.58 15.73 -10.68
N THR A 157 9.60 15.14 -9.98
CA THR A 157 8.97 13.87 -10.37
C THR A 157 8.07 14.06 -11.58
N GLU A 158 7.22 15.09 -11.59
CA GLU A 158 6.42 15.49 -12.75
C GLU A 158 7.30 15.82 -13.96
N SER A 159 8.43 16.50 -13.77
CA SER A 159 9.38 16.81 -14.83
C SER A 159 10.01 15.55 -15.45
N LYS A 160 10.43 14.59 -14.62
CA LYS A 160 10.94 13.27 -15.07
C LYS A 160 9.86 12.49 -15.83
N GLN A 161 8.66 12.36 -15.25
CA GLN A 161 7.53 11.67 -15.88
C GLN A 161 7.14 12.30 -17.22
N ASN A 162 7.10 13.63 -17.33
CA ASN A 162 6.83 14.31 -18.60
C ASN A 162 7.95 14.07 -19.64
N ALA A 163 9.22 14.02 -19.22
CA ALA A 163 10.33 13.69 -20.11
C ALA A 163 10.31 12.22 -20.59
N GLU A 164 9.90 11.28 -19.72
CA GLU A 164 9.71 9.88 -20.05
C GLU A 164 8.51 9.67 -20.98
N LEU A 165 7.37 10.32 -20.70
CA LEU A 165 6.21 10.35 -21.61
C LEU A 165 6.55 10.97 -22.97
N ALA A 166 7.43 11.98 -23.01
CA ALA A 166 7.92 12.56 -24.27
C ALA A 166 8.80 11.57 -25.06
N LYS A 167 9.70 10.83 -24.39
CA LYS A 167 10.49 9.76 -25.02
C LYS A 167 9.60 8.64 -25.56
N LEU A 168 8.70 8.12 -24.74
CA LEU A 168 7.77 7.05 -25.14
C LEU A 168 6.89 7.48 -26.34
N ARG A 169 6.39 8.74 -26.35
CA ARG A 169 5.69 9.30 -27.51
C ARG A 169 6.60 9.39 -28.75
N GLN A 170 7.87 9.76 -28.59
CA GLN A 170 8.83 9.78 -29.69
C GLN A 170 9.13 8.37 -30.22
N GLU A 171 9.24 7.37 -29.35
CA GLU A 171 9.48 5.96 -29.70
C GLU A 171 8.27 5.34 -30.39
N CYS A 172 7.05 5.57 -29.88
CA CYS A 172 5.82 5.19 -30.59
C CYS A 172 5.76 5.83 -31.99
N ASN A 173 6.10 7.12 -32.12
CA ASN A 173 6.13 7.79 -33.43
C ASN A 173 7.21 7.23 -34.38
N LYS A 174 8.37 6.81 -33.87
CA LYS A 174 9.39 6.09 -34.66
C LYS A 174 8.87 4.73 -35.13
N LEU A 175 8.34 3.91 -34.22
CA LEU A 175 7.83 2.58 -34.52
C LEU A 175 6.65 2.63 -35.51
N VAL A 176 5.75 3.62 -35.39
CA VAL A 176 4.68 3.86 -36.38
C VAL A 176 5.25 4.21 -37.75
N LYS A 177 6.30 5.05 -37.82
CA LYS A 177 6.97 5.41 -39.07
C LYS A 177 7.69 4.20 -39.70
N GLU A 178 8.46 3.46 -38.92
CA GLU A 178 9.14 2.23 -39.35
C GLU A 178 8.14 1.16 -39.81
N LEU A 179 7.00 1.01 -39.13
CA LEU A 179 5.90 0.13 -39.55
C LEU A 179 5.27 0.59 -40.87
N SER A 180 5.07 1.89 -41.07
CA SER A 180 4.56 2.41 -42.37
C SER A 180 5.56 2.18 -43.51
N GLU A 181 6.86 2.43 -43.29
CA GLU A 181 7.91 2.17 -44.27
C GLU A 181 8.02 0.67 -44.61
N LYS A 182 7.92 -0.21 -43.61
CA LYS A 182 7.88 -1.66 -43.84
C LYS A 182 6.61 -2.11 -44.57
N SER A 183 5.46 -1.51 -44.30
CA SER A 183 4.20 -1.77 -45.01
C SER A 183 4.28 -1.34 -46.48
N GLU A 184 4.86 -0.17 -46.76
CA GLU A 184 5.08 0.31 -48.13
C GLU A 184 6.07 -0.58 -48.91
N VAL A 185 7.16 -1.02 -48.28
CA VAL A 185 8.11 -1.96 -48.89
C VAL A 185 7.45 -3.31 -49.17
N LEU A 186 6.69 -3.88 -48.22
CA LEU A 186 5.97 -5.14 -48.41
C LEU A 186 4.94 -5.03 -49.55
N GLN A 187 4.24 -3.90 -49.66
CA GLN A 187 3.30 -3.64 -50.75
C GLN A 187 4.01 -3.54 -52.12
N GLN A 188 5.22 -2.99 -52.16
CA GLN A 188 6.06 -2.97 -53.37
C GLN A 188 6.57 -4.38 -53.73
N GLU A 189 7.00 -5.18 -52.74
CA GLU A 189 7.42 -6.57 -52.96
C GLU A 189 6.26 -7.44 -53.45
N GLU A 190 5.04 -7.27 -52.93
CA GLU A 190 3.84 -7.92 -53.47
C GLU A 190 3.59 -7.56 -54.94
N GLN A 191 3.71 -6.27 -55.30
CA GLN A 191 3.53 -5.83 -56.68
C GLN A 191 4.61 -6.41 -57.60
N GLN A 192 5.86 -6.47 -57.14
CA GLN A 192 6.93 -7.13 -57.87
C GLN A 192 6.65 -8.63 -58.03
N LYS A 193 6.26 -9.35 -56.97
CA LYS A 193 5.89 -10.77 -57.01
C LYS A 193 4.80 -11.02 -58.06
N LYS A 194 3.70 -10.26 -58.01
CA LYS A 194 2.61 -10.31 -58.99
C LYS A 194 3.12 -10.06 -60.43
N SER A 195 4.07 -9.15 -60.62
CA SER A 195 4.71 -8.91 -61.93
C SER A 195 5.59 -10.08 -62.41
N TRP A 196 6.24 -10.81 -61.49
CA TRP A 196 7.07 -11.98 -61.80
C TRP A 196 6.22 -13.22 -62.07
N GLU A 197 5.13 -13.40 -61.32
CA GLU A 197 4.12 -14.44 -61.51
C GLU A 197 3.45 -14.34 -62.89
N ILE A 198 3.07 -13.13 -63.32
CA ILE A 198 2.55 -12.88 -64.68
C ILE A 198 3.61 -13.21 -65.77
N LYS A 199 4.89 -12.90 -65.54
CA LYS A 199 5.98 -13.26 -66.48
C LYS A 199 6.23 -14.77 -66.51
N ALA A 200 6.15 -15.45 -65.37
CA ALA A 200 6.30 -16.90 -65.26
C ALA A 200 5.21 -17.60 -66.08
N LEU A 201 3.94 -17.30 -65.83
CA LEU A 201 2.79 -17.81 -66.59
C LEU A 201 2.90 -17.53 -68.10
N ALA A 202 3.41 -16.35 -68.48
CA ALA A 202 3.67 -16.02 -69.88
C ALA A 202 4.78 -16.89 -70.51
N SER A 203 5.83 -17.21 -69.75
CA SER A 203 6.92 -18.09 -70.20
C SER A 203 6.51 -19.58 -70.22
N GLU A 204 5.72 -20.04 -69.26
CA GLU A 204 5.13 -21.38 -69.26
C GLU A 204 4.25 -21.59 -70.50
N LYS A 205 3.38 -20.62 -70.82
CA LYS A 205 2.57 -20.65 -72.04
C LYS A 205 3.41 -20.65 -73.33
N GLN A 206 4.56 -19.98 -73.35
CA GLN A 206 5.50 -20.08 -74.48
C GLN A 206 6.13 -21.48 -74.58
N ILE A 207 6.47 -22.10 -73.45
CA ILE A 207 6.99 -23.47 -73.39
C ILE A 207 5.92 -24.47 -73.86
N GLU A 208 4.66 -24.34 -73.40
CA GLU A 208 3.54 -25.16 -73.89
C GLU A 208 3.35 -25.04 -75.41
N GLN A 209 3.39 -23.81 -75.95
CA GLN A 209 3.25 -23.57 -77.39
C GLN A 209 4.43 -24.15 -78.20
N LEU A 210 5.64 -24.08 -77.67
CA LEU A 210 6.82 -24.72 -78.27
C LEU A 210 6.71 -26.25 -78.22
N GLN A 211 6.29 -26.84 -77.09
CA GLN A 211 6.05 -28.29 -77.00
C GLN A 211 4.92 -28.74 -77.93
N ALA A 212 3.86 -27.94 -78.11
CA ALA A 212 2.79 -28.24 -79.06
C ALA A 212 3.32 -28.30 -80.50
N SER A 213 4.07 -27.28 -80.93
CA SER A 213 4.67 -27.27 -82.27
C SER A 213 5.74 -28.35 -82.47
N GLN A 214 6.48 -28.73 -81.42
CA GLN A 214 7.36 -29.90 -81.43
C GLN A 214 6.58 -31.19 -81.68
N ARG A 215 5.50 -31.45 -80.93
CA ARG A 215 4.64 -32.63 -81.14
C ARG A 215 4.00 -32.67 -82.53
N GLU A 216 3.59 -31.53 -83.07
CA GLU A 216 3.08 -31.43 -84.46
C GLU A 216 4.16 -31.81 -85.49
N VAL A 217 5.39 -31.34 -85.31
CA VAL A 217 6.54 -31.69 -86.15
C VAL A 217 6.91 -33.18 -86.01
N GLU A 218 6.93 -33.72 -84.79
CA GLU A 218 7.15 -35.15 -84.52
C GLU A 218 6.10 -36.02 -85.23
N VAL A 219 4.82 -35.67 -85.14
CA VAL A 219 3.72 -36.38 -85.83
C VAL A 219 3.85 -36.27 -87.36
N MET A 220 4.25 -35.11 -87.90
CA MET A 220 4.51 -34.97 -89.35
C MET A 220 5.73 -35.78 -89.80
N LEU A 221 6.79 -35.87 -88.99
CA LEU A 221 7.98 -36.68 -89.27
C LEU A 221 7.66 -38.18 -89.19
N GLN A 222 6.89 -38.61 -88.19
CA GLN A 222 6.42 -39.99 -88.09
C GLN A 222 5.55 -40.37 -89.30
N LYS A 223 4.58 -39.54 -89.68
CA LYS A 223 3.74 -39.78 -90.86
C LYS A 223 4.57 -39.91 -92.15
N ARG A 224 5.61 -39.08 -92.31
CA ARG A 224 6.57 -39.20 -93.43
C ARG A 224 7.40 -40.49 -93.37
N LEU A 225 7.83 -40.91 -92.18
CA LEU A 225 8.56 -42.17 -91.99
C LEU A 225 7.67 -43.38 -92.33
N ASP A 226 6.40 -43.34 -91.96
CA ASP A 226 5.41 -44.35 -92.31
C ASP A 226 5.16 -44.39 -93.83
N GLU A 227 4.97 -43.23 -94.48
CA GLU A 227 4.83 -43.09 -95.94
C GLU A 227 6.03 -43.67 -96.70
N VAL A 228 7.26 -43.31 -96.30
CA VAL A 228 8.50 -43.84 -96.89
C VAL A 228 8.66 -45.34 -96.63
N SER A 229 8.26 -45.83 -95.45
CA SER A 229 8.27 -47.26 -95.13
C SER A 229 7.27 -48.05 -95.98
N ASP A 230 6.13 -47.44 -96.30
CA ASP A 230 5.11 -47.97 -97.20
C ASP A 230 5.59 -48.01 -98.66
N GLU A 231 6.25 -46.96 -99.15
CA GLU A 231 6.89 -46.94 -100.48
C GLU A 231 8.04 -47.95 -100.58
N LEU A 232 8.86 -48.09 -99.53
CA LEU A 232 9.89 -49.12 -99.45
C LEU A 232 9.29 -50.54 -99.52
N ARG A 233 8.16 -50.78 -98.84
CA ARG A 233 7.46 -52.07 -98.90
C ARG A 233 6.86 -52.34 -100.28
N LYS A 234 6.28 -51.33 -100.93
CA LYS A 234 5.73 -51.41 -102.30
C LYS A 234 6.84 -51.70 -103.32
N THR A 235 7.95 -50.95 -103.28
CA THR A 235 9.10 -51.14 -104.17
C THR A 235 9.82 -52.47 -103.94
N GLN A 236 10.00 -52.91 -102.69
CA GLN A 236 10.55 -54.24 -102.36
C GLN A 236 9.64 -55.37 -102.87
N THR A 237 8.31 -55.19 -102.84
CA THR A 237 7.35 -56.18 -103.38
C THR A 237 7.40 -56.22 -104.91
N SER A 238 7.48 -55.06 -105.57
CA SER A 238 7.68 -54.95 -107.03
C SER A 238 8.99 -55.62 -107.47
N TYR A 239 10.08 -55.37 -106.75
CA TYR A 239 11.38 -56.00 -106.99
C TYR A 239 11.33 -57.54 -106.86
N LYS A 240 10.62 -58.07 -105.84
CA LYS A 240 10.38 -59.51 -105.70
C LYS A 240 9.60 -60.11 -106.88
N SER A 241 8.60 -59.40 -107.41
CA SER A 241 7.87 -59.84 -108.61
C SER A 241 8.79 -59.88 -109.83
N LEU A 242 9.53 -58.79 -110.08
CA LEU A 242 10.50 -58.70 -111.18
C LEU A 242 11.56 -59.80 -111.14
N LEU A 243 12.01 -60.19 -109.94
CA LEU A 243 12.97 -61.28 -109.75
C LEU A 243 12.35 -62.64 -110.08
N ALA A 244 11.11 -62.91 -109.63
CA ALA A 244 10.37 -64.13 -109.98
C ALA A 244 10.03 -64.22 -111.48
N ASP A 245 9.69 -63.09 -112.11
CA ASP A 245 9.46 -63.02 -113.56
C ASP A 245 10.77 -63.24 -114.36
N ALA A 246 11.92 -62.77 -113.85
CA ALA A 246 13.23 -63.06 -114.43
C ALA A 246 13.63 -64.54 -114.29
N GLU A 247 13.36 -65.18 -113.15
CA GLU A 247 13.54 -66.63 -112.95
C GLU A 247 12.64 -67.45 -113.90
N LYS A 248 11.38 -67.03 -114.06
CA LYS A 248 10.42 -67.64 -114.99
C LYS A 248 10.87 -67.49 -116.45
N ALA A 249 11.34 -66.32 -116.85
CA ALA A 249 11.90 -66.08 -118.18
C ALA A 249 13.15 -66.94 -118.44
N LYS A 250 14.02 -67.10 -117.44
CA LYS A 250 15.19 -68.00 -117.49
C LYS A 250 14.78 -69.47 -117.67
N GLY A 251 13.75 -69.93 -116.96
CA GLY A 251 13.18 -71.27 -117.15
C GLY A 251 12.55 -71.48 -118.54
N GLN A 252 11.86 -70.47 -119.07
CA GLN A 252 11.37 -70.48 -120.46
C GLN A 252 12.52 -70.53 -121.47
N GLN A 253 13.62 -69.79 -121.24
CA GLN A 253 14.80 -69.82 -122.09
C GLN A 253 15.49 -71.19 -122.08
N GLN A 254 15.54 -71.88 -120.94
CA GLN A 254 16.02 -73.27 -120.85
C GLN A 254 15.12 -74.23 -121.66
N SER A 255 13.79 -74.10 -121.57
CA SER A 255 12.86 -74.91 -122.36
C SER A 255 12.98 -74.65 -123.87
N ILE A 256 13.26 -73.41 -124.28
CA ILE A 256 13.54 -73.07 -125.69
C ILE A 256 14.84 -73.71 -126.17
N ALA A 257 15.90 -73.75 -125.33
CA ALA A 257 17.14 -74.46 -125.67
C ALA A 257 16.91 -75.97 -125.84
N GLU A 258 16.15 -76.62 -124.94
CA GLU A 258 15.76 -78.03 -125.13
C GLU A 258 14.98 -78.28 -126.43
N LEU A 259 14.12 -77.34 -126.84
CA LEU A 259 13.39 -77.44 -128.10
C LEU A 259 14.31 -77.24 -129.32
N GLN A 260 15.35 -76.41 -129.20
CA GLN A 260 16.38 -76.25 -130.24
C GLN A 260 17.22 -77.53 -130.40
N ASP A 261 17.63 -78.17 -129.32
CA ASP A 261 18.34 -79.47 -129.37
C ASP A 261 17.46 -80.57 -129.99
N LYS A 262 16.19 -80.65 -129.59
CA LYS A 262 15.20 -81.56 -130.20
C LYS A 262 15.03 -81.28 -131.70
N LEU A 263 14.96 -80.02 -132.11
CA LEU A 263 14.88 -79.64 -133.53
C LEU A 263 16.13 -80.08 -134.31
N LEU A 264 17.33 -79.80 -133.79
CA LEU A 264 18.60 -80.23 -134.41
C LEU A 264 18.69 -81.76 -134.55
N SER A 265 18.19 -82.52 -133.57
CA SER A 265 18.12 -83.99 -133.66
C SER A 265 17.20 -84.46 -134.79
N SER A 266 16.04 -83.82 -134.97
CA SER A 266 15.11 -84.19 -136.05
C SER A 266 15.58 -83.75 -137.44
N GLU A 267 16.32 -82.63 -137.56
CA GLU A 267 17.02 -82.30 -138.80
C GLU A 267 18.07 -83.35 -139.19
N ALA A 268 18.77 -83.94 -138.22
CA ALA A 268 19.76 -84.99 -138.48
C ALA A 268 19.08 -86.27 -139.01
N GLU A 269 17.94 -86.68 -138.44
CA GLU A 269 17.14 -87.79 -138.98
C GLU A 269 16.65 -87.52 -140.41
N VAL A 270 16.16 -86.30 -140.70
CA VAL A 270 15.71 -85.91 -142.04
C VAL A 270 16.86 -85.95 -143.05
N LYS A 271 18.06 -85.48 -142.67
CA LYS A 271 19.28 -85.58 -143.50
C LYS A 271 19.66 -87.04 -143.77
N SER A 272 19.51 -87.94 -142.81
CA SER A 272 19.72 -89.39 -143.02
C SER A 272 18.73 -89.97 -144.03
N LYS A 273 17.43 -89.69 -143.87
CA LYS A 273 16.38 -90.20 -144.77
C LYS A 273 16.47 -89.66 -146.20
N LEU A 274 17.00 -88.45 -146.39
CA LEU A 274 17.29 -87.92 -147.73
C LEU A 274 18.39 -88.71 -148.47
N LEU A 275 19.43 -89.17 -147.76
CA LEU A 275 20.49 -90.01 -148.33
C LEU A 275 19.96 -91.41 -148.70
N GLU A 276 19.06 -91.98 -147.90
CA GLU A 276 18.36 -93.23 -148.22
C GLU A 276 17.49 -93.08 -149.48
N LEU A 277 16.71 -92.00 -149.56
CA LEU A 277 15.77 -91.74 -150.65
C LEU A 277 16.47 -91.57 -152.01
N ASP A 278 17.60 -90.88 -152.06
CA ASP A 278 18.37 -90.70 -153.30
C ASP A 278 19.05 -92.02 -153.76
N ASN A 279 19.35 -92.93 -152.83
CA ASN A 279 19.84 -94.27 -153.12
C ASN A 279 18.72 -95.20 -153.67
N VAL A 280 17.49 -95.06 -153.15
CA VAL A 280 16.29 -95.72 -153.69
C VAL A 280 15.95 -95.20 -155.09
N LYS A 281 16.02 -93.88 -155.30
CA LYS A 281 15.75 -93.21 -156.59
C LYS A 281 16.62 -93.73 -157.72
N ARG A 282 17.91 -94.03 -157.43
CA ARG A 282 18.84 -94.63 -158.40
C ARG A 282 18.39 -96.03 -158.83
N ARG A 283 17.97 -96.88 -157.88
CA ARG A 283 17.46 -98.25 -158.15
C ARG A 283 16.14 -98.26 -158.93
N LEU A 284 15.31 -97.22 -158.78
CA LEU A 284 14.04 -97.10 -159.50
C LEU A 284 14.23 -96.91 -161.02
N GLN A 285 15.33 -96.28 -161.43
CA GLN A 285 15.60 -95.96 -162.84
C GLN A 285 15.94 -97.23 -163.64
N ASP A 286 16.80 -98.10 -163.11
CA ASP A 286 17.16 -99.37 -163.77
C ASP A 286 15.94 -100.28 -163.97
N ALA A 287 15.11 -100.40 -162.91
CA ALA A 287 13.89 -101.20 -162.89
C ALA A 287 12.78 -100.71 -163.86
N SER A 288 12.87 -99.47 -164.37
CA SER A 288 11.91 -98.95 -165.35
C SER A 288 12.03 -99.64 -166.72
N SER A 289 13.23 -100.13 -167.07
CA SER A 289 13.51 -100.70 -168.39
C SER A 289 12.94 -102.12 -168.59
N GLU A 290 12.87 -102.92 -167.52
CA GLU A 290 12.32 -104.30 -167.57
C GLU A 290 10.79 -104.33 -167.51
N ASN A 291 10.15 -103.34 -166.88
CA ASN A 291 8.70 -103.30 -166.67
C ASN A 291 7.88 -103.35 -167.98
N THR A 292 8.42 -102.84 -169.09
CA THR A 292 7.76 -102.91 -170.40
C THR A 292 7.60 -104.34 -170.95
N LYS A 293 8.36 -105.32 -170.44
CA LYS A 293 8.32 -106.73 -170.88
C LYS A 293 7.51 -107.65 -169.96
N LEU A 294 7.01 -107.15 -168.83
CA LEU A 294 6.25 -107.92 -167.84
C LEU A 294 4.77 -107.51 -167.75
N LEU A 295 4.41 -106.33 -168.25
CA LEU A 295 3.04 -105.78 -168.16
C LEU A 295 1.96 -106.53 -168.96
N GLU A 296 2.32 -107.37 -169.94
CA GLU A 296 1.35 -108.29 -170.57
C GLU A 296 1.01 -109.50 -169.68
N ARG A 297 1.84 -109.81 -168.67
CA ARG A 297 1.85 -111.10 -167.98
C ARG A 297 1.28 -111.08 -166.57
N ILE A 298 1.02 -109.90 -166.01
CA ILE A 298 0.42 -109.71 -164.67
C ILE A 298 -0.88 -108.91 -164.81
N LYS A 299 -1.87 -109.54 -165.45
CA LYS A 299 -3.25 -109.04 -165.59
C LYS A 299 -4.23 -109.93 -164.83
N SER A 300 -3.77 -110.54 -163.74
CA SER A 300 -4.46 -111.63 -163.04
C SER A 300 -4.09 -111.63 -161.54
N ILE A 301 -5.11 -111.38 -160.70
CA ILE A 301 -5.20 -111.69 -159.25
C ILE A 301 -4.54 -110.68 -158.26
N GLU A 302 -5.13 -110.57 -157.05
CA GLU A 302 -4.70 -109.87 -155.80
C GLU A 302 -4.52 -108.32 -155.83
N ALA A 303 -5.22 -107.43 -155.10
CA ALA A 303 -6.40 -107.45 -154.18
C ALA A 303 -6.23 -107.56 -152.62
N LEU A 304 -6.30 -106.38 -151.91
CA LEU A 304 -6.96 -106.05 -150.60
C LEU A 304 -6.20 -105.94 -149.20
N LEU A 305 -6.55 -104.88 -148.38
CA LEU A 305 -6.68 -104.70 -146.87
C LEU A 305 -5.81 -103.70 -145.96
N GLU A 306 -6.32 -103.28 -144.75
CA GLU A 306 -6.18 -101.95 -143.99
C GLU A 306 -6.32 -101.93 -142.37
N ALA A 307 -6.18 -100.78 -141.56
CA ALA A 307 -6.65 -100.44 -140.09
C ALA A 307 -6.01 -99.12 -139.41
N GLY A 308 -6.21 -98.46 -138.19
CA GLY A 308 -7.13 -98.35 -136.95
C GLY A 308 -6.63 -97.40 -135.70
N GLN A 309 -7.43 -96.73 -134.79
CA GLN A 309 -7.09 -95.67 -133.69
C GLN A 309 -8.15 -95.34 -132.45
N MET A 310 -8.04 -94.28 -131.52
CA MET A 310 -9.03 -93.49 -130.51
C MET A 310 -9.14 -93.72 -128.89
N ARG A 311 -9.73 -93.00 -127.80
CA ARG A 311 -10.29 -91.65 -127.17
C ARG A 311 -10.67 -91.72 -125.56
N GLU A 312 -11.28 -90.92 -124.55
CA GLU A 312 -11.93 -89.57 -124.04
C GLU A 312 -12.13 -89.49 -122.39
N ALA A 313 -12.80 -88.70 -121.40
CA ALA A 313 -13.70 -87.49 -120.98
C ALA A 313 -13.79 -87.23 -119.33
N GLN A 314 -14.57 -86.44 -118.42
CA GLN A 314 -15.41 -85.13 -118.21
C GLN A 314 -16.19 -84.80 -116.76
N LYS A 315 -16.37 -83.50 -116.20
CA LYS A 315 -17.40 -82.75 -115.20
C LYS A 315 -17.50 -82.80 -113.57
N ASP A 316 -18.25 -82.07 -112.59
CA ASP A 316 -19.16 -80.84 -112.19
C ASP A 316 -19.54 -80.72 -110.57
N ARG A 317 -20.34 -79.89 -109.74
CA ARG A 317 -20.92 -78.44 -109.46
C ARG A 317 -21.84 -78.16 -108.09
N ASP A 318 -22.26 -76.90 -107.59
CA ASP A 318 -23.48 -76.38 -106.69
C ASP A 318 -23.52 -75.47 -105.28
N LEU A 319 -24.69 -75.00 -104.61
CA LEU A 319 -24.94 -73.81 -103.60
C LEU A 319 -26.25 -73.68 -102.60
N GLN A 320 -26.42 -72.68 -101.60
CA GLN A 320 -27.65 -71.85 -101.10
C GLN A 320 -28.07 -71.58 -99.54
N LEU A 321 -28.46 -70.33 -99.05
CA LEU A 321 -29.37 -69.94 -97.86
C LEU A 321 -29.57 -68.37 -97.58
N GLN A 322 -30.72 -67.81 -97.06
CA GLN A 322 -30.85 -66.37 -96.57
C GLN A 322 -32.05 -65.89 -95.64
N GLU A 323 -33.22 -66.55 -95.52
CA GLU A 323 -34.52 -65.84 -95.25
C GLU A 323 -35.14 -65.87 -93.81
N LYS A 324 -34.40 -65.64 -92.71
CA LYS A 324 -34.96 -65.79 -91.32
C LYS A 324 -34.74 -64.67 -90.29
N THR A 325 -34.06 -63.58 -90.61
CA THR A 325 -33.50 -62.66 -89.61
C THR A 325 -34.51 -61.71 -88.94
N ASP A 326 -35.43 -61.11 -89.70
CA ASP A 326 -36.01 -59.82 -89.31
C ASP A 326 -37.17 -59.88 -88.30
N ARG A 327 -37.66 -61.07 -87.94
CA ARG A 327 -38.80 -61.21 -87.01
C ARG A 327 -38.42 -61.18 -85.52
N LEU A 328 -37.14 -61.27 -85.19
CA LEU A 328 -36.66 -61.31 -83.80
C LEU A 328 -36.55 -59.92 -83.16
N LEU A 329 -36.16 -58.90 -83.94
CA LEU A 329 -35.68 -57.59 -83.47
C LEU A 329 -36.75 -56.64 -82.89
N SER A 330 -37.97 -57.10 -82.59
CA SER A 330 -39.07 -56.23 -82.12
C SER A 330 -39.46 -56.48 -80.66
N LEU A 331 -39.72 -57.74 -80.29
CA LEU A 331 -40.07 -58.12 -78.91
C LEU A 331 -38.90 -57.96 -77.91
N GLU A 332 -37.68 -57.83 -78.43
CA GLU A 332 -36.46 -57.69 -77.63
C GLU A 332 -36.40 -56.35 -76.87
N ARG A 333 -36.91 -55.25 -77.45
CA ARG A 333 -36.75 -53.88 -76.90
C ARG A 333 -37.70 -53.53 -75.75
N GLU A 334 -38.87 -54.14 -75.68
CA GLU A 334 -39.81 -53.90 -74.57
C GLU A 334 -39.39 -54.72 -73.33
N ALA A 335 -38.70 -55.84 -73.56
CA ALA A 335 -38.19 -56.73 -72.53
C ALA A 335 -36.82 -56.32 -71.95
N THR A 336 -36.19 -55.23 -72.41
CA THR A 336 -34.97 -54.67 -71.79
C THR A 336 -35.31 -53.61 -70.74
N GLY A 337 -36.19 -52.64 -71.02
CA GLY A 337 -36.43 -51.49 -70.13
C GLY A 337 -36.92 -51.85 -68.72
N LEU A 338 -37.83 -52.83 -68.58
CA LEU A 338 -38.24 -53.33 -67.25
C LEU A 338 -37.16 -54.17 -66.55
N ARG A 339 -36.23 -54.75 -67.31
CA ARG A 339 -35.06 -55.44 -66.77
C ARG A 339 -34.05 -54.44 -66.21
N GLU A 340 -33.76 -53.38 -66.95
CA GLU A 340 -32.84 -52.31 -66.55
C GLU A 340 -33.26 -51.63 -65.25
N ALA A 341 -34.55 -51.34 -65.05
CA ALA A 341 -35.05 -50.76 -63.80
C ALA A 341 -34.89 -51.69 -62.58
N VAL A 342 -35.13 -53.01 -62.74
CA VAL A 342 -34.92 -54.01 -61.69
C VAL A 342 -33.43 -54.21 -61.40
N GLU A 343 -32.60 -54.25 -62.44
CA GLU A 343 -31.15 -54.44 -62.28
C GLU A 343 -30.49 -53.21 -61.66
N GLN A 344 -30.93 -51.98 -61.96
CA GLN A 344 -30.47 -50.77 -61.27
C GLN A 344 -30.79 -50.74 -59.76
N GLN A 345 -31.85 -51.42 -59.33
CA GLN A 345 -32.19 -51.53 -57.91
C GLN A 345 -31.46 -52.70 -57.22
N LYS A 346 -31.15 -53.77 -57.97
CA LYS A 346 -30.22 -54.82 -57.50
C LYS A 346 -28.79 -54.31 -57.38
N THR A 347 -28.26 -53.54 -58.34
CA THR A 347 -26.91 -52.97 -58.24
C THR A 347 -26.84 -52.06 -57.03
N LYS A 348 -27.78 -51.15 -56.80
CA LYS A 348 -27.84 -50.34 -55.57
C LYS A 348 -27.91 -51.17 -54.27
N ASN A 349 -28.58 -52.33 -54.26
CA ASN A 349 -28.57 -53.21 -53.08
C ASN A 349 -27.23 -53.95 -52.92
N ASN A 350 -26.63 -54.39 -54.03
CA ASN A 350 -25.32 -55.01 -54.05
C ASN A 350 -24.22 -54.02 -53.67
N ASP A 351 -24.24 -52.78 -54.17
CA ASP A 351 -23.33 -51.69 -53.79
C ASP A 351 -23.37 -51.42 -52.28
N LEU A 352 -24.57 -51.46 -51.66
CA LEU A 352 -24.72 -51.29 -50.21
C LEU A 352 -24.20 -52.51 -49.45
N ARG A 353 -24.46 -53.73 -49.93
CA ARG A 353 -23.89 -54.96 -49.35
C ARG A 353 -22.37 -55.00 -49.49
N GLU A 354 -21.83 -54.61 -50.63
CA GLU A 354 -20.41 -54.59 -50.95
C GLU A 354 -19.67 -53.49 -50.18
N LYS A 355 -20.27 -52.30 -50.02
CA LYS A 355 -19.72 -51.25 -49.14
C LYS A 355 -19.75 -51.64 -47.67
N ASN A 356 -20.82 -52.31 -47.21
CA ASN A 356 -20.91 -52.79 -45.83
C ASN A 356 -19.94 -53.96 -45.57
N TRP A 357 -19.82 -54.89 -46.51
CA TRP A 357 -18.85 -55.99 -46.51
C TRP A 357 -17.41 -55.45 -46.55
N LYS A 358 -17.07 -54.51 -47.44
CA LYS A 358 -15.77 -53.84 -47.48
C LYS A 358 -15.47 -53.06 -46.21
N ALA A 359 -16.47 -52.48 -45.54
CA ALA A 359 -16.28 -51.88 -44.22
C ALA A 359 -15.99 -52.94 -43.14
N MET A 360 -16.64 -54.11 -43.20
CA MET A 360 -16.37 -55.23 -42.30
C MET A 360 -15.01 -55.89 -42.55
N GLU A 361 -14.58 -56.00 -43.81
CA GLU A 361 -13.24 -56.44 -44.21
C GLU A 361 -12.18 -55.40 -43.82
N ALA A 362 -12.44 -54.10 -43.99
CA ALA A 362 -11.57 -53.05 -43.47
C ALA A 362 -11.42 -53.14 -41.94
N LEU A 363 -12.52 -53.37 -41.21
CA LEU A 363 -12.49 -53.52 -39.76
C LEU A 363 -11.67 -54.77 -39.34
N THR A 364 -11.90 -55.92 -39.98
CA THR A 364 -11.18 -57.16 -39.67
C THR A 364 -9.73 -57.17 -40.14
N THR A 365 -9.39 -56.47 -41.23
CA THR A 365 -7.99 -56.26 -41.63
C THR A 365 -7.27 -55.26 -40.73
N VAL A 366 -7.94 -54.21 -40.23
CA VAL A 366 -7.38 -53.32 -39.20
C VAL A 366 -7.17 -54.06 -37.88
N GLU A 367 -8.14 -54.87 -37.42
CA GLU A 367 -7.96 -55.74 -36.25
C GLU A 367 -6.79 -56.71 -36.42
N LYS A 368 -6.71 -57.38 -37.59
CA LYS A 368 -5.65 -58.33 -37.90
C LYS A 368 -4.29 -57.63 -37.95
N ALA A 369 -4.18 -56.50 -38.64
CA ALA A 369 -2.96 -55.70 -38.69
C ALA A 369 -2.56 -55.15 -37.31
N CYS A 370 -3.52 -54.85 -36.43
CA CYS A 370 -3.24 -54.47 -35.04
C CYS A 370 -2.69 -55.65 -34.23
N LYS A 371 -3.29 -56.85 -34.35
CA LYS A 371 -2.82 -58.09 -33.73
C LYS A 371 -1.44 -58.51 -34.27
N GLU A 372 -1.20 -58.37 -35.57
CA GLU A 372 0.10 -58.64 -36.22
C GLU A 372 1.16 -57.60 -35.84
N LYS A 373 0.82 -56.31 -35.74
CA LYS A 373 1.73 -55.28 -35.19
C LYS A 373 2.06 -55.52 -33.72
N LEU A 374 1.11 -55.98 -32.91
CA LEU A 374 1.35 -56.33 -31.50
C LEU A 374 2.31 -57.52 -31.39
N LEU A 375 2.07 -58.60 -32.16
CA LEU A 375 2.93 -59.79 -32.21
C LEU A 375 4.32 -59.47 -32.79
N ALA A 376 4.40 -58.59 -33.79
CA ALA A 376 5.67 -58.10 -34.30
C ALA A 376 6.42 -57.28 -33.25
N ALA A 377 5.75 -56.38 -32.52
CA ALA A 377 6.37 -55.57 -31.47
C ALA A 377 6.82 -56.39 -30.25
N THR A 378 6.10 -57.47 -29.88
CA THR A 378 6.60 -58.40 -28.85
C THR A 378 7.78 -59.21 -29.37
N LYS A 379 7.75 -59.68 -30.62
CA LYS A 379 8.84 -60.45 -31.22
C LYS A 379 10.10 -59.60 -31.43
N THR A 380 9.99 -58.35 -31.87
CA THR A 380 11.15 -57.46 -31.96
C THR A 380 11.67 -57.04 -30.59
N LYS A 381 10.81 -56.91 -29.56
CA LYS A 381 11.27 -56.74 -28.18
C LYS A 381 12.08 -57.95 -27.68
N GLU A 382 11.60 -59.17 -27.94
CA GLU A 382 12.29 -60.42 -27.59
C GLU A 382 13.62 -60.54 -28.34
N GLU A 383 13.62 -60.30 -29.65
CA GLU A 383 14.82 -60.25 -30.50
C GLU A 383 15.80 -59.17 -30.04
N LEU A 384 15.34 -57.99 -29.63
CA LEU A 384 16.20 -56.92 -29.10
C LEU A 384 16.79 -57.27 -27.73
N THR A 385 16.05 -57.93 -26.83
CA THR A 385 16.64 -58.42 -25.57
C THR A 385 17.62 -59.57 -25.78
N GLN A 386 17.37 -60.43 -26.78
CA GLN A 386 18.27 -61.53 -27.12
C GLN A 386 19.51 -61.03 -27.89
N GLN A 387 19.37 -59.99 -28.72
CA GLN A 387 20.49 -59.25 -29.30
C GLN A 387 21.28 -58.50 -28.23
N LEU A 388 20.62 -57.91 -27.22
CA LEU A 388 21.31 -57.25 -26.10
C LEU A 388 22.10 -58.25 -25.26
N ASP A 389 21.52 -59.39 -24.87
CA ASP A 389 22.21 -60.44 -24.10
C ASP A 389 23.37 -61.08 -24.89
N THR A 390 23.17 -61.37 -26.17
CA THR A 390 24.25 -61.89 -27.03
C THR A 390 25.33 -60.84 -27.32
N LEU A 391 24.99 -59.55 -27.44
CA LEU A 391 25.96 -58.46 -27.58
C LEU A 391 26.71 -58.20 -26.28
N GLN A 392 26.04 -58.22 -25.11
CA GLN A 392 26.67 -58.15 -23.80
C GLN A 392 27.62 -59.33 -23.58
N THR A 393 27.17 -60.57 -23.85
CA THR A 393 28.00 -61.78 -23.75
C THR A 393 29.18 -61.74 -24.72
N ARG A 394 28.96 -61.35 -25.99
CA ARG A 394 30.03 -61.16 -26.97
C ARG A 394 30.98 -60.05 -26.56
N THR A 395 30.52 -58.97 -25.94
CA THR A 395 31.37 -57.88 -25.47
C THR A 395 32.22 -58.32 -24.28
N LYS A 396 31.64 -59.02 -23.29
CA LYS A 396 32.39 -59.70 -22.21
C LYS A 396 33.49 -60.61 -22.77
N GLN A 397 33.16 -61.49 -23.72
CA GLN A 397 34.11 -62.40 -24.37
C GLN A 397 35.19 -61.66 -25.18
N THR A 398 34.80 -60.63 -25.95
CA THR A 398 35.72 -59.86 -26.81
C THR A 398 36.72 -59.08 -25.94
N LEU A 399 36.24 -58.42 -24.88
CA LEU A 399 37.08 -57.69 -23.93
C LEU A 399 38.06 -58.60 -23.17
N LEU A 400 37.62 -59.78 -22.74
CA LEU A 400 38.52 -60.79 -22.16
C LEU A 400 39.53 -61.33 -23.17
N SER A 401 39.15 -61.49 -24.45
CA SER A 401 40.06 -61.95 -25.51
C SER A 401 41.07 -60.87 -25.96
N ALA A 402 40.70 -59.60 -25.86
CA ALA A 402 41.57 -58.46 -26.18
C ALA A 402 42.61 -58.21 -25.08
N LEU A 403 42.31 -58.57 -23.83
CA LEU A 403 43.21 -58.46 -22.67
C LEU A 403 43.33 -59.80 -21.92
N PRO A 404 44.03 -60.82 -22.49
CA PRO A 404 44.08 -62.18 -21.95
C PRO A 404 44.67 -62.32 -20.54
N GLY A 405 45.31 -61.29 -20.00
CA GLY A 405 45.80 -61.25 -18.62
C GLY A 405 44.70 -61.03 -17.55
N VAL A 406 43.50 -60.61 -17.95
CA VAL A 406 42.38 -60.35 -17.02
C VAL A 406 41.47 -61.58 -16.91
N THR A 407 41.47 -62.24 -15.75
CA THR A 407 40.58 -63.38 -15.47
C THR A 407 39.39 -62.94 -14.61
N MET A 408 38.16 -63.19 -15.07
CA MET A 408 36.90 -62.81 -14.40
C MET A 408 35.77 -63.81 -14.65
N SER A 409 34.75 -63.80 -13.80
CA SER A 409 33.53 -64.60 -13.99
C SER A 409 32.61 -63.94 -15.02
N LEU A 410 32.02 -64.71 -15.95
CA LEU A 410 31.05 -64.17 -16.92
C LEU A 410 29.63 -63.99 -16.36
N GLN A 411 29.32 -64.65 -15.25
CA GLN A 411 27.97 -64.88 -14.73
C GLN A 411 27.40 -63.73 -13.86
N GLN A 412 28.17 -62.64 -13.69
CA GLN A 412 27.71 -61.41 -13.03
C GLN A 412 26.83 -60.57 -13.97
N ASP A 413 26.03 -59.68 -13.37
CA ASP A 413 25.35 -58.59 -14.08
C ASP A 413 26.32 -57.76 -14.96
N TYR A 414 25.84 -57.19 -16.06
CA TYR A 414 26.70 -56.57 -17.07
C TYR A 414 27.41 -55.30 -16.58
N ASP A 415 26.69 -54.38 -15.94
CA ASP A 415 27.27 -53.10 -15.51
C ASP A 415 28.26 -53.31 -14.34
N THR A 416 27.89 -54.21 -13.42
CA THR A 416 28.76 -54.64 -12.32
C THR A 416 30.05 -55.28 -12.85
N TRP A 417 29.94 -56.16 -13.85
CA TRP A 417 31.07 -56.81 -14.49
C TRP A 417 31.97 -55.83 -15.25
N LEU A 418 31.38 -54.88 -15.99
CA LEU A 418 32.12 -53.92 -16.80
C LEU A 418 32.99 -52.99 -15.94
N GLN A 419 32.50 -52.63 -14.75
CA GLN A 419 33.25 -51.82 -13.79
C GLN A 419 34.47 -52.57 -13.22
N GLU A 420 34.31 -53.84 -12.80
CA GLU A 420 35.44 -54.69 -12.38
C GLU A 420 36.44 -54.93 -13.52
N PHE A 421 35.97 -55.12 -14.75
CA PHE A 421 36.83 -55.30 -15.92
C PHE A 421 37.67 -54.05 -16.18
N LYS A 422 37.06 -52.86 -16.09
CA LYS A 422 37.73 -51.57 -16.29
C LYS A 422 38.92 -51.37 -15.36
N GLU A 423 38.79 -51.69 -14.07
CA GLU A 423 39.92 -51.58 -13.12
C GLU A 423 41.07 -52.53 -13.49
N LYS A 424 40.76 -53.82 -13.71
CA LYS A 424 41.78 -54.85 -14.03
C LYS A 424 42.43 -54.61 -15.40
N ALA A 425 41.67 -54.12 -16.39
CA ALA A 425 42.16 -53.76 -17.71
C ALA A 425 43.12 -52.57 -17.67
N VAL A 426 42.85 -51.55 -16.84
CA VAL A 426 43.74 -50.39 -16.67
C VAL A 426 45.12 -50.79 -16.13
N ASP A 427 45.21 -51.79 -15.27
CA ASP A 427 46.50 -52.28 -14.75
C ASP A 427 47.29 -53.13 -15.77
N VAL A 428 46.61 -53.83 -16.69
CA VAL A 428 47.28 -54.55 -17.80
C VAL A 428 47.69 -53.58 -18.92
N LEU A 429 46.86 -52.60 -19.27
CA LEU A 429 47.15 -51.61 -20.32
C LEU A 429 48.35 -50.71 -20.00
N LYS A 430 48.66 -50.49 -18.71
CA LYS A 430 49.91 -49.83 -18.27
C LYS A 430 51.19 -50.56 -18.72
N GLN A 431 51.09 -51.80 -19.20
CA GLN A 431 52.21 -52.61 -19.68
C GLN A 431 52.27 -52.78 -21.21
N GLN A 432 51.29 -52.25 -21.96
CA GLN A 432 51.15 -52.46 -23.41
C GLN A 432 50.92 -51.17 -24.20
N THR A 433 51.89 -50.25 -24.16
CA THR A 433 51.89 -48.98 -24.92
C THR A 433 53.04 -48.91 -25.94
N VAL A 434 53.15 -49.92 -26.80
CA VAL A 434 54.11 -49.95 -27.93
C VAL A 434 53.42 -50.48 -29.20
N THR A 435 53.38 -49.64 -30.25
CA THR A 435 52.99 -49.92 -31.66
C THR A 435 51.58 -50.47 -31.96
N ALA A 436 50.98 -50.25 -33.14
CA ALA A 436 51.00 -49.17 -34.15
C ALA A 436 50.06 -49.57 -35.34
N GLU A 437 49.59 -48.61 -36.14
CA GLU A 437 49.02 -48.82 -37.50
C GLU A 437 47.73 -49.68 -37.60
N PRO A 438 47.04 -49.84 -38.76
CA PRO A 438 47.28 -49.33 -40.13
C PRO A 438 46.12 -48.45 -40.71
N PRO A 439 46.15 -48.02 -41.99
CA PRO A 439 45.31 -46.89 -42.47
C PRO A 439 44.30 -47.24 -43.59
N ASP A 440 43.00 -47.27 -43.26
CA ASP A 440 41.90 -47.12 -44.26
C ASP A 440 40.67 -46.38 -43.67
N SER A 441 40.94 -45.52 -42.68
CA SER A 441 39.92 -44.74 -41.95
C SER A 441 39.71 -43.34 -42.54
N ALA A 442 40.74 -42.72 -43.12
CA ALA A 442 40.89 -41.28 -43.23
C ALA A 442 39.70 -40.49 -43.81
N LEU A 443 38.99 -40.99 -44.83
CA LEU A 443 37.83 -40.28 -45.39
C LEU A 443 36.58 -40.39 -44.52
N LYS A 444 36.24 -41.59 -44.04
CA LYS A 444 35.11 -41.79 -43.11
C LYS A 444 35.38 -41.19 -41.74
N LEU A 445 36.65 -41.19 -41.33
CA LEU A 445 37.12 -40.48 -40.15
C LEU A 445 36.85 -38.98 -40.33
N LYS A 446 37.21 -38.39 -41.48
CA LYS A 446 37.02 -36.97 -41.75
C LYS A 446 35.53 -36.56 -41.87
N GLU A 447 34.69 -37.38 -42.51
CA GLU A 447 33.23 -37.16 -42.53
C GLU A 447 32.63 -37.27 -41.11
N ALA A 448 33.09 -38.23 -40.29
CA ALA A 448 32.67 -38.37 -38.91
C ALA A 448 33.23 -37.25 -38.00
N GLU A 449 34.46 -36.77 -38.24
CA GLU A 449 35.09 -35.64 -37.54
C GLU A 449 34.38 -34.33 -37.86
N GLU A 450 33.96 -34.12 -39.12
CA GLU A 450 33.17 -32.95 -39.52
C GLU A 450 31.76 -32.99 -38.90
N ALA A 451 31.08 -34.13 -38.94
CA ALA A 451 29.77 -34.31 -38.28
C ALA A 451 29.85 -34.25 -36.74
N GLN A 452 30.92 -34.78 -36.14
CA GLN A 452 31.20 -34.67 -34.71
C GLN A 452 31.53 -33.22 -34.33
N SER A 453 32.26 -32.49 -35.18
CA SER A 453 32.57 -31.07 -34.97
C SER A 453 31.32 -30.20 -35.00
N THR A 454 30.37 -30.44 -35.92
CA THR A 454 29.08 -29.74 -35.91
C THR A 454 28.24 -30.10 -34.70
N LEU A 455 28.10 -31.39 -34.35
CA LEU A 455 27.37 -31.80 -33.15
C LEU A 455 28.02 -31.28 -31.86
N GLN A 456 29.35 -31.21 -31.81
CA GLN A 456 30.08 -30.63 -30.69
C GLN A 456 29.85 -29.11 -30.60
N ALA A 457 29.90 -28.39 -31.71
CA ALA A 457 29.61 -26.96 -31.75
C ALA A 457 28.14 -26.66 -31.33
N GLU A 458 27.18 -27.49 -31.75
CA GLU A 458 25.79 -27.43 -31.27
C GLU A 458 25.70 -27.71 -29.76
N CYS A 459 26.38 -28.74 -29.26
CA CYS A 459 26.44 -29.03 -27.82
C CYS A 459 27.09 -27.88 -27.01
N GLU A 460 28.11 -27.22 -27.56
CA GLU A 460 28.78 -26.07 -26.95
C GLU A 460 27.88 -24.82 -26.97
N GLN A 461 27.09 -24.61 -28.03
CA GLN A 461 26.05 -23.58 -28.08
C GLN A 461 24.94 -23.85 -27.04
N TYR A 462 24.39 -25.07 -26.99
CA TYR A 462 23.40 -25.44 -25.96
C TYR A 462 23.95 -25.29 -24.55
N ARG A 463 25.22 -25.67 -24.31
CA ARG A 463 25.90 -25.48 -23.02
C ARG A 463 26.07 -24.00 -22.66
N THR A 464 26.31 -23.15 -23.65
CA THR A 464 26.40 -21.69 -23.46
C THR A 464 25.03 -21.10 -23.12
N ILE A 465 23.98 -21.44 -23.87
CA ILE A 465 22.60 -20.99 -23.61
C ILE A 465 22.10 -21.48 -22.23
N LEU A 466 22.47 -22.70 -21.83
CA LEU A 466 22.18 -23.22 -20.48
C LEU A 466 22.94 -22.42 -19.41
N ALA A 467 24.23 -22.13 -19.59
CA ALA A 467 24.98 -21.32 -18.64
C ALA A 467 24.47 -19.87 -18.52
N GLU A 468 24.01 -19.28 -19.63
CA GLU A 468 23.38 -17.95 -19.67
C GLU A 468 22.01 -17.94 -18.99
N THR A 469 21.17 -18.95 -19.22
CA THR A 469 19.86 -19.07 -18.56
C THR A 469 19.97 -19.43 -17.09
N GLU A 470 20.92 -20.28 -16.69
CA GLU A 470 21.31 -20.46 -15.28
C GLU A 470 21.89 -19.18 -14.66
N GLY A 471 22.55 -18.33 -15.44
CA GLY A 471 22.97 -16.98 -15.03
C GLY A 471 21.76 -16.11 -14.71
N MET A 472 20.89 -15.88 -15.69
CA MET A 472 19.67 -15.08 -15.54
C MET A 472 18.75 -15.59 -14.42
N LEU A 473 18.62 -16.91 -14.22
CA LEU A 473 17.87 -17.48 -13.12
C LEU A 473 18.48 -17.18 -11.74
N ARG A 474 19.82 -17.18 -11.61
CA ARG A 474 20.51 -16.78 -10.37
C ARG A 474 20.38 -15.29 -10.10
N ASP A 475 20.48 -14.45 -11.12
CA ASP A 475 20.29 -13.00 -10.98
C ASP A 475 18.84 -12.65 -10.61
N LEU A 476 17.85 -13.34 -11.20
CA LEU A 476 16.44 -13.22 -10.83
C LEU A 476 16.18 -13.71 -9.39
N GLN A 477 16.73 -14.87 -9.00
CA GLN A 477 16.63 -15.36 -7.62
C GLN A 477 17.21 -14.34 -6.63
N LYS A 478 18.42 -13.85 -6.91
CA LYS A 478 19.09 -12.84 -6.08
C LYS A 478 18.29 -11.54 -5.99
N SER A 479 17.69 -11.07 -7.10
CA SER A 479 16.83 -9.89 -7.10
C SER A 479 15.57 -10.08 -6.26
N VAL A 480 14.96 -11.28 -6.28
CA VAL A 480 13.80 -11.62 -5.45
C VAL A 480 14.19 -11.72 -3.97
N GLU A 481 15.33 -12.32 -3.65
CA GLU A 481 15.87 -12.36 -2.28
C GLU A 481 16.17 -10.95 -1.74
N GLU A 482 16.78 -10.07 -2.56
CA GLU A 482 17.03 -8.68 -2.20
C GLU A 482 15.75 -7.88 -1.98
N GLU A 483 14.73 -8.04 -2.85
CA GLU A 483 13.42 -7.45 -2.62
C GLU A 483 12.73 -7.99 -1.36
N GLU A 484 12.80 -9.30 -1.09
CA GLU A 484 12.22 -9.90 0.11
C GLU A 484 12.85 -9.33 1.39
N GLN A 485 14.17 -9.11 1.41
CA GLN A 485 14.85 -8.44 2.52
C GLN A 485 14.41 -6.98 2.67
N VAL A 486 14.24 -6.24 1.57
CA VAL A 486 13.72 -4.86 1.59
C VAL A 486 12.28 -4.81 2.12
N TRP A 487 11.43 -5.76 1.74
CA TRP A 487 10.05 -5.84 2.26
C TRP A 487 9.99 -6.27 3.72
N LYS A 488 10.86 -7.20 4.16
CA LYS A 488 11.03 -7.54 5.59
C LYS A 488 11.45 -6.32 6.41
N ALA A 489 12.45 -5.56 5.97
CA ALA A 489 12.92 -4.37 6.67
C ALA A 489 11.85 -3.26 6.76
N LYS A 490 11.04 -3.07 5.69
CA LYS A 490 9.88 -2.18 5.70
C LYS A 490 8.79 -2.63 6.67
N LEU A 491 8.52 -3.94 6.73
CA LEU A 491 7.53 -4.51 7.65
C LEU A 491 7.96 -4.27 9.10
N THR A 492 9.21 -4.63 9.48
CA THR A 492 9.70 -4.42 10.85
C THR A 492 9.72 -2.95 11.25
N ALA A 493 10.08 -2.04 10.33
CA ALA A 493 10.01 -0.59 10.59
C ALA A 493 8.57 -0.12 10.85
N SER A 494 7.59 -0.60 10.07
CA SER A 494 6.18 -0.28 10.27
C SER A 494 5.60 -0.89 11.55
N GLU A 495 6.03 -2.09 11.93
CA GLU A 495 5.68 -2.73 13.21
C GLU A 495 6.25 -1.95 14.41
N GLU A 496 7.49 -1.46 14.31
CA GLU A 496 8.09 -0.55 15.30
C GLU A 496 7.35 0.79 15.42
N GLU A 497 6.98 1.43 14.30
CA GLU A 497 6.19 2.67 14.30
C GLU A 497 4.82 2.46 14.92
N LEU A 498 4.15 1.35 14.57
CA LEU A 498 2.85 0.97 15.12
C LEU A 498 2.95 0.63 16.63
N GLN A 499 4.08 0.10 17.10
CA GLN A 499 4.33 -0.11 18.53
C GLN A 499 4.55 1.22 19.27
N LYS A 500 5.38 2.13 18.73
CA LYS A 500 5.59 3.48 19.27
C LYS A 500 4.28 4.28 19.34
N LEU A 501 3.40 4.13 18.34
CA LEU A 501 2.06 4.75 18.32
C LEU A 501 1.10 4.15 19.36
N LYS A 502 1.14 2.83 19.61
CA LYS A 502 0.38 2.19 20.70
C LYS A 502 0.82 2.70 22.07
N GLU A 503 2.13 2.80 22.30
CA GLU A 503 2.69 3.31 23.56
C GLU A 503 2.31 4.78 23.80
N TYR A 504 2.37 5.61 22.75
CA TYR A 504 1.92 7.00 22.81
C TYR A 504 0.41 7.14 23.04
N THR A 505 -0.41 6.31 22.37
CA THR A 505 -1.87 6.25 22.63
C THR A 505 -2.16 5.85 24.07
N SER A 506 -1.48 4.83 24.61
CA SER A 506 -1.67 4.38 25.99
C SER A 506 -1.22 5.44 27.03
N LEU A 507 -0.20 6.22 26.71
CA LEU A 507 0.20 7.38 27.52
C LEU A 507 -0.88 8.48 27.51
N LEU A 508 -1.51 8.77 26.35
CA LEU A 508 -2.62 9.72 26.27
C LEU A 508 -3.89 9.20 26.98
N GLU A 509 -4.22 7.92 26.85
CA GLU A 509 -5.34 7.28 27.56
C GLU A 509 -5.16 7.36 29.08
N THR A 510 -3.95 7.05 29.59
CA THR A 510 -3.66 7.16 31.03
C THR A 510 -3.61 8.60 31.53
N GLN A 511 -3.18 9.57 30.72
CA GLN A 511 -3.29 10.99 31.03
C GLN A 511 -4.76 11.45 31.09
N LEU A 512 -5.59 11.08 30.12
CA LEU A 512 -7.03 11.39 30.08
C LEU A 512 -7.77 10.78 31.27
N GLU A 513 -7.50 9.51 31.59
CA GLU A 513 -8.07 8.80 32.76
C GLU A 513 -7.66 9.49 34.09
N ASN A 514 -6.43 9.99 34.19
CA ASN A 514 -5.98 10.76 35.35
C ASN A 514 -6.65 12.14 35.43
N HIS A 515 -6.77 12.87 34.32
CA HIS A 515 -7.51 14.14 34.28
C HIS A 515 -9.00 13.95 34.62
N LEU A 516 -9.62 12.88 34.13
CA LEU A 516 -11.01 12.52 34.46
C LEU A 516 -11.18 12.27 35.97
N LYS A 517 -10.24 11.53 36.59
CA LYS A 517 -10.22 11.29 38.04
C LYS A 517 -10.08 12.58 38.83
N THR A 518 -9.10 13.42 38.50
CA THR A 518 -8.89 14.72 39.14
C THR A 518 -10.14 15.59 39.05
N ALA A 519 -10.67 15.82 37.84
CA ALA A 519 -11.89 16.61 37.63
C ALA A 519 -13.12 16.02 38.34
N SER A 520 -13.23 14.69 38.44
CA SER A 520 -14.31 14.05 39.20
C SER A 520 -14.21 14.31 40.72
N SER A 521 -12.98 14.35 41.26
CA SER A 521 -12.72 14.63 42.67
C SER A 521 -12.92 16.10 43.01
N GLU A 522 -12.51 17.01 42.12
CA GLU A 522 -12.78 18.46 42.20
C GLU A 522 -14.29 18.71 42.17
N ARG A 523 -15.02 18.13 41.21
CA ARG A 523 -16.49 18.23 41.15
C ARG A 523 -17.15 17.69 42.41
N GLN A 524 -16.63 16.61 43.00
CA GLN A 524 -17.15 16.08 44.27
C GLN A 524 -16.89 17.03 45.44
N ASN A 525 -15.76 17.74 45.46
CA ASN A 525 -15.45 18.73 46.49
C ASN A 525 -16.31 20.00 46.33
N TYR A 526 -16.41 20.55 45.12
CA TYR A 526 -17.34 21.65 44.84
C TYR A 526 -18.80 21.31 45.17
N THR A 527 -19.22 20.04 45.00
CA THR A 527 -20.56 19.59 45.41
C THR A 527 -20.74 19.73 46.94
N LYS A 528 -19.78 19.27 47.74
CA LYS A 528 -19.79 19.40 49.21
C LYS A 528 -19.75 20.87 49.65
N GLU A 529 -18.94 21.70 49.00
CA GLU A 529 -18.84 23.13 49.29
C GLU A 529 -20.17 23.86 49.01
N VAL A 530 -20.82 23.55 47.89
CA VAL A 530 -22.16 24.07 47.56
C VAL A 530 -23.22 23.57 48.53
N GLU A 531 -23.14 22.34 49.04
CA GLU A 531 -24.01 21.82 50.10
C GLU A 531 -23.82 22.58 51.42
N VAL A 532 -22.58 22.83 51.85
CA VAL A 532 -22.26 23.62 53.05
C VAL A 532 -22.72 25.08 52.90
N LEU A 533 -22.49 25.71 51.75
CA LEU A 533 -22.95 27.08 51.48
C LEU A 533 -24.48 27.19 51.45
N ARG A 534 -25.19 26.17 50.95
CA ARG A 534 -26.66 26.11 51.01
C ARG A 534 -27.17 25.98 52.46
N GLN A 535 -26.51 25.16 53.28
CA GLN A 535 -26.85 25.01 54.69
C GLN A 535 -26.68 26.34 55.44
N LEU A 536 -25.53 27.00 55.30
CA LEU A 536 -25.25 28.31 55.90
C LEU A 536 -26.22 29.40 55.40
N LEU A 537 -26.62 29.37 54.13
CA LEU A 537 -27.63 30.29 53.60
C LEU A 537 -29.00 30.06 54.23
N SER A 538 -29.41 28.79 54.43
CA SER A 538 -30.66 28.44 55.11
C SER A 538 -30.66 28.89 56.57
N GLU A 539 -29.56 28.67 57.30
CA GLU A 539 -29.39 29.11 58.69
C GLU A 539 -29.43 30.64 58.80
N SER A 540 -28.76 31.36 57.90
CA SER A 540 -28.81 32.83 57.81
C SER A 540 -30.22 33.35 57.50
N GLN A 541 -30.98 32.64 56.65
CA GLN A 541 -32.37 33.00 56.33
C GLN A 541 -33.31 32.76 57.52
N GLU A 542 -33.13 31.69 58.29
CA GLU A 542 -33.89 31.44 59.53
C GLU A 542 -33.55 32.47 60.63
N GLN A 543 -32.27 32.85 60.77
CA GLN A 543 -31.84 33.94 61.65
C GLN A 543 -32.46 35.28 61.23
N LEU A 544 -32.59 35.55 59.92
CA LEU A 544 -33.24 36.75 59.41
C LEU A 544 -34.75 36.78 59.71
N GLU A 545 -35.47 35.66 59.53
CA GLU A 545 -36.91 35.61 59.84
C GLU A 545 -37.18 35.68 61.36
N THR A 546 -36.37 35.03 62.19
CA THR A 546 -36.49 35.17 63.65
C THR A 546 -36.21 36.60 64.12
N ALA A 547 -35.21 37.28 63.56
CA ALA A 547 -34.96 38.70 63.81
C ALA A 547 -36.11 39.62 63.33
N LYS A 548 -36.75 39.32 62.19
CA LYS A 548 -37.96 40.03 61.73
C LYS A 548 -39.15 39.84 62.67
N VAL A 549 -39.36 38.63 63.18
CA VAL A 549 -40.44 38.34 64.15
C VAL A 549 -40.21 39.09 65.46
N GLU A 550 -38.99 39.06 66.00
CA GLU A 550 -38.66 39.74 67.26
C GLU A 550 -38.70 41.27 67.13
N THR A 551 -38.23 41.84 66.02
CA THR A 551 -38.38 43.29 65.75
C THR A 551 -39.84 43.70 65.49
N GLN A 552 -40.67 42.84 64.87
CA GLN A 552 -42.12 43.10 64.76
C GLN A 552 -42.81 43.04 66.13
N LYS A 553 -42.40 42.14 67.03
CA LYS A 553 -42.86 42.06 68.41
C LYS A 553 -42.47 43.33 69.21
N GLN A 554 -41.19 43.72 69.18
CA GLN A 554 -40.71 44.95 69.81
C GLN A 554 -41.44 46.19 69.27
N SER A 555 -41.76 46.23 67.97
CA SER A 555 -42.56 47.30 67.35
C SER A 555 -43.99 47.36 67.90
N LYS A 556 -44.65 46.22 68.11
CA LYS A 556 -45.98 46.13 68.75
C LYS A 556 -45.93 46.56 70.22
N GLU A 557 -44.92 46.13 70.97
CA GLU A 557 -44.70 46.52 72.37
C GLU A 557 -44.45 48.03 72.49
N LEU A 558 -43.62 48.60 71.63
CA LEU A 558 -43.32 50.03 71.58
C LEU A 558 -44.54 50.86 71.14
N ALA A 559 -45.40 50.34 70.26
CA ALA A 559 -46.68 50.95 69.92
C ALA A 559 -47.65 50.97 71.11
N LEU A 560 -47.72 49.88 71.89
CA LEU A 560 -48.53 49.81 73.12
C LEU A 560 -48.03 50.80 74.18
N VAL A 561 -46.72 50.91 74.38
CA VAL A 561 -46.12 51.92 75.29
C VAL A 561 -46.42 53.34 74.82
N ARG A 562 -46.37 53.62 73.51
CA ARG A 562 -46.79 54.92 72.94
C ARG A 562 -48.27 55.21 73.19
N GLN A 563 -49.15 54.22 73.05
CA GLN A 563 -50.57 54.35 73.38
C GLN A 563 -50.76 54.69 74.86
N GLN A 564 -50.16 53.91 75.78
CA GLN A 564 -50.24 54.15 77.22
C GLN A 564 -49.69 55.53 77.62
N LEU A 565 -48.60 55.99 77.00
CA LEU A 565 -48.07 57.35 77.19
C LEU A 565 -49.05 58.42 76.67
N SER A 566 -49.78 58.17 75.59
CA SER A 566 -50.79 59.09 75.07
C SER A 566 -52.05 59.15 75.93
N GLU A 567 -52.50 58.01 76.48
CA GLU A 567 -53.62 57.90 77.42
C GLU A 567 -53.27 58.55 78.76
N MET A 568 -52.07 58.32 79.29
CA MET A 568 -51.58 59.01 80.49
C MET A 568 -51.46 60.53 80.24
N LYS A 569 -51.02 60.95 79.05
CA LYS A 569 -50.98 62.37 78.68
C LYS A 569 -52.37 63.00 78.60
N SER A 570 -53.37 62.30 78.07
CA SER A 570 -54.75 62.83 78.04
C SER A 570 -55.34 62.92 79.45
N HIS A 571 -55.14 61.92 80.32
CA HIS A 571 -55.53 61.99 81.72
C HIS A 571 -54.86 63.17 82.47
N VAL A 572 -53.60 63.47 82.17
CA VAL A 572 -52.89 64.65 82.71
C VAL A 572 -53.44 65.97 82.15
N GLN A 573 -54.03 66.00 80.95
CA GLN A 573 -54.66 67.21 80.39
C GLN A 573 -56.11 67.39 80.86
N ASP A 574 -56.92 66.33 80.94
CA ASP A 574 -58.30 66.41 81.48
C ASP A 574 -58.33 66.70 82.99
N GLY A 575 -57.26 66.38 83.72
CA GLY A 575 -57.12 66.69 85.15
C GLY A 575 -56.99 68.18 85.50
N VAL A 576 -56.77 69.09 84.53
CA VAL A 576 -56.42 70.50 84.79
C VAL A 576 -57.66 71.43 84.84
N VAL A 577 -58.72 70.99 85.55
CA VAL A 577 -59.88 71.82 85.90
C VAL A 577 -60.21 71.67 87.40
N GLY A 578 -59.22 71.93 88.27
CA GLY A 578 -59.42 71.81 89.73
C GLY A 578 -58.30 72.38 90.62
N LEU A 579 -58.63 73.48 91.31
CA LEU A 579 -58.06 73.95 92.59
C LEU A 579 -56.52 74.13 92.77
N ARG A 580 -56.12 75.38 92.58
CA ARG A 580 -55.06 76.15 93.28
C ARG A 580 -54.71 75.69 94.72
N ALA A 581 -53.44 75.32 94.98
CA ALA A 581 -52.56 75.95 96.00
C ALA A 581 -51.17 75.28 96.15
N ASP A 582 -50.16 76.11 96.42
CA ASP A 582 -48.90 75.90 97.15
C ASP A 582 -48.06 74.61 96.96
N SER A 583 -46.93 74.74 96.25
CA SER A 583 -45.59 74.66 96.90
C SER A 583 -44.43 75.04 95.96
N SER A 584 -43.34 75.51 96.59
CA SER A 584 -42.11 76.06 96.00
C SER A 584 -41.52 75.24 94.83
N GLU A 585 -41.33 75.89 93.69
CA GLU A 585 -40.19 75.55 92.81
C GLU A 585 -38.87 75.81 93.56
N PRO A 586 -37.82 75.02 93.29
CA PRO A 586 -36.82 75.51 92.33
C PRO A 586 -36.63 74.55 91.14
N ALA A 587 -37.39 74.77 90.08
CA ALA A 587 -37.22 74.09 88.80
C ALA A 587 -35.81 74.20 88.16
N PRO A 588 -35.02 75.30 88.34
CA PRO A 588 -33.74 75.45 87.63
C PRO A 588 -32.74 74.31 87.83
N LEU A 589 -32.62 73.75 89.03
CA LEU A 589 -31.65 72.69 89.31
C LEU A 589 -32.07 71.36 88.67
N ARG A 590 -33.35 70.97 88.79
CA ARG A 590 -33.84 69.71 88.23
C ARG A 590 -33.88 69.74 86.70
N LEU A 591 -34.28 70.88 86.12
CA LEU A 591 -34.19 71.11 84.67
C LEU A 591 -32.75 71.13 84.20
N LYS A 592 -31.81 71.74 84.95
CA LYS A 592 -30.38 71.75 84.58
C LYS A 592 -29.78 70.35 84.54
N THR A 593 -30.01 69.50 85.56
CA THR A 593 -29.50 68.12 85.53
C THR A 593 -30.16 67.29 84.42
N GLN A 594 -31.42 67.55 84.07
CA GLN A 594 -32.07 66.95 82.90
C GLN A 594 -31.50 67.48 81.57
N LEU A 595 -31.10 68.75 81.50
CA LEU A 595 -30.42 69.34 80.34
C LEU A 595 -29.06 68.68 80.15
N GLU A 596 -28.23 68.62 81.20
CA GLU A 596 -26.90 68.00 81.18
C GLU A 596 -26.97 66.50 80.82
N GLN A 597 -28.02 65.78 81.26
CA GLN A 597 -28.27 64.40 80.83
C GLN A 597 -28.72 64.31 79.37
N ASN A 598 -29.57 65.22 78.89
CA ASN A 598 -30.01 65.25 77.50
C ASN A 598 -28.90 65.67 76.53
N GLU A 599 -28.05 66.64 76.89
CA GLU A 599 -26.87 67.04 76.13
C GLU A 599 -25.91 65.85 75.98
N MET A 600 -25.59 65.15 77.06
CA MET A 600 -24.71 63.97 77.03
C MET A 600 -25.35 62.74 76.34
N LEU A 601 -26.68 62.68 76.23
CA LEU A 601 -27.38 61.72 75.37
C LEU A 601 -27.34 62.13 73.88
N VAL A 602 -27.50 63.43 73.57
CA VAL A 602 -27.40 63.97 72.22
C VAL A 602 -25.98 63.84 71.67
N GLU A 603 -24.95 64.08 72.48
CA GLU A 603 -23.55 63.82 72.10
C GLU A 603 -23.32 62.34 71.78
N LYS A 604 -23.85 61.42 72.59
CA LYS A 604 -23.80 59.98 72.31
C LYS A 604 -24.54 59.60 71.03
N GLU A 605 -25.72 60.17 70.80
CA GLU A 605 -26.47 59.97 69.56
C GLU A 605 -25.72 60.53 68.35
N GLN A 606 -25.05 61.69 68.50
CA GLN A 606 -24.29 62.33 67.44
C GLN A 606 -23.00 61.55 67.10
N VAL A 607 -22.32 60.97 68.10
CA VAL A 607 -21.21 60.02 67.89
C VAL A 607 -21.70 58.73 67.21
N LEU A 608 -22.87 58.20 67.58
CA LEU A 608 -23.47 57.04 66.91
C LEU A 608 -23.87 57.37 65.46
N ARG A 609 -24.44 58.55 65.19
CA ARG A 609 -24.77 59.03 63.84
C ARG A 609 -23.51 59.23 62.99
N GLN A 610 -22.40 59.72 63.55
CA GLN A 610 -21.12 59.80 62.85
C GLN A 610 -20.58 58.41 62.48
N LYS A 611 -20.65 57.44 63.39
CA LYS A 611 -20.27 56.05 63.08
C LYS A 611 -21.15 55.45 61.99
N LEU A 612 -22.47 55.58 62.09
CA LEU A 612 -23.39 55.08 61.05
C LEU A 612 -23.15 55.73 59.68
N ALA A 613 -22.80 57.02 59.65
CA ALA A 613 -22.45 57.71 58.41
C ALA A 613 -21.15 57.16 57.80
N GLN A 614 -20.12 56.91 58.62
CA GLN A 614 -18.86 56.31 58.18
C GLN A 614 -19.04 54.85 57.72
N GLU A 615 -19.82 54.05 58.43
CA GLU A 615 -20.18 52.68 58.05
C GLU A 615 -20.97 52.64 56.73
N LEU A 616 -21.84 53.63 56.50
CA LEU A 616 -22.60 53.78 55.25
C LEU A 616 -21.71 54.24 54.08
N GLU A 617 -20.77 55.16 54.30
CA GLU A 617 -19.78 55.59 53.31
C GLU A 617 -18.84 54.43 52.93
N GLU A 618 -18.38 53.65 53.91
CA GLU A 618 -17.64 52.41 53.66
C GLU A 618 -18.47 51.40 52.86
N ALA A 619 -19.73 51.14 53.26
CA ALA A 619 -20.61 50.24 52.51
C ALA A 619 -20.86 50.72 51.07
N GLN A 620 -21.02 52.02 50.86
CA GLN A 620 -21.22 52.64 49.55
C GLN A 620 -19.96 52.52 48.68
N SER A 621 -18.75 52.73 49.23
CA SER A 621 -17.49 52.52 48.51
C SER A 621 -17.29 51.06 48.09
N ARG A 622 -17.63 50.10 48.97
CA ARG A 622 -17.59 48.65 48.68
C ARG A 622 -18.60 48.28 47.59
N ALA A 623 -19.81 48.86 47.63
CA ALA A 623 -20.82 48.67 46.58
C ALA A 623 -20.35 49.20 45.21
N CYS A 624 -19.72 50.38 45.16
CA CYS A 624 -19.13 50.91 43.92
C CYS A 624 -17.98 50.02 43.40
N SER A 625 -17.15 49.46 44.28
CA SER A 625 -16.10 48.51 43.88
C SER A 625 -16.68 47.23 43.27
N LEU A 626 -17.68 46.62 43.93
CA LEU A 626 -18.37 45.43 43.43
C LEU A 626 -19.11 45.70 42.12
N GLN A 627 -19.71 46.89 41.95
CA GLN A 627 -20.35 47.27 40.70
C GLN A 627 -19.33 47.41 39.55
N ALA A 628 -18.15 47.98 39.81
CA ALA A 628 -17.06 48.04 38.84
C ALA A 628 -16.46 46.66 38.50
N GLU A 629 -16.46 45.71 39.45
CA GLU A 629 -16.09 44.32 39.19
C GLU A 629 -17.15 43.58 38.37
N LEU A 630 -18.44 43.79 38.66
CA LEU A 630 -19.53 43.26 37.86
C LEU A 630 -19.53 43.81 36.43
N GLU A 631 -19.21 45.10 36.23
CA GLU A 631 -19.03 45.67 34.88
C GLU A 631 -17.82 45.08 34.16
N LYS A 632 -16.68 44.84 34.84
CA LYS A 632 -15.54 44.11 34.25
C LYS A 632 -15.89 42.68 33.86
N LEU A 633 -16.58 41.94 34.74
CA LEU A 633 -17.04 40.57 34.45
C LEU A 633 -18.02 40.54 33.27
N ARG A 634 -18.93 41.52 33.18
CA ARG A 634 -19.88 41.65 32.07
C ARG A 634 -19.21 42.09 30.76
N LEU A 635 -18.10 42.83 30.83
CA LEU A 635 -17.27 43.13 29.65
C LEU A 635 -16.45 41.90 29.22
N ALA A 636 -15.99 41.06 30.14
CA ALA A 636 -15.37 39.77 29.82
C ALA A 636 -16.39 38.75 29.25
N GLU A 637 -17.61 38.71 29.77
CA GLU A 637 -18.74 37.93 29.24
C GLU A 637 -19.08 38.36 27.81
N ASN A 638 -19.10 39.67 27.53
CA ASN A 638 -19.24 40.19 26.17
C ASN A 638 -18.00 39.96 25.28
N ALA A 639 -16.79 39.85 25.85
CA ALA A 639 -15.61 39.45 25.08
C ALA A 639 -15.71 37.99 24.61
N GLY A 640 -16.33 37.13 25.42
CA GLY A 640 -16.73 35.77 25.03
C GLY A 640 -17.74 35.69 23.87
N ALA A 641 -18.30 36.82 23.40
CA ALA A 641 -19.05 36.85 22.14
C ALA A 641 -18.12 36.59 20.93
N ALA A 642 -16.85 36.96 20.99
CA ALA A 642 -15.86 36.58 19.97
C ALA A 642 -15.69 35.06 19.89
N ASP A 643 -15.65 34.38 21.05
CA ASP A 643 -15.63 32.92 21.12
C ASP A 643 -16.88 32.29 20.48
N THR A 644 -18.03 33.00 20.47
CA THR A 644 -19.24 32.52 19.76
C THR A 644 -19.15 32.67 18.24
N GLU A 645 -18.39 33.63 17.71
CA GLU A 645 -18.08 33.71 16.28
C GLU A 645 -17.06 32.63 15.89
N GLU A 646 -16.00 32.41 16.68
CA GLU A 646 -15.06 31.30 16.45
C GLU A 646 -15.74 29.93 16.56
N ALA A 647 -16.63 29.72 17.54
CA ALA A 647 -17.41 28.49 17.67
C ALA A 647 -18.36 28.26 16.48
N GLN A 648 -18.94 29.32 15.90
CA GLN A 648 -19.70 29.22 14.64
C GLN A 648 -18.78 28.85 13.47
N HIS A 649 -17.60 29.47 13.36
CA HIS A 649 -16.61 29.18 12.32
C HIS A 649 -16.07 27.74 12.39
N LEU A 650 -15.85 27.21 13.61
CA LEU A 650 -15.48 25.83 13.87
C LEU A 650 -16.63 24.86 13.54
N LYS A 651 -17.87 25.21 13.88
CA LYS A 651 -19.07 24.43 13.53
C LYS A 651 -19.27 24.35 12.02
N GLU A 652 -19.05 25.44 11.28
CA GLU A 652 -19.05 25.43 9.82
C GLU A 652 -17.93 24.54 9.23
N ARG A 653 -16.71 24.59 9.78
CA ARG A 653 -15.63 23.68 9.36
C ARG A 653 -16.01 22.22 9.60
N LEU A 654 -16.58 21.90 10.75
CA LEU A 654 -17.04 20.56 11.10
C LEU A 654 -18.17 20.05 10.18
N GLU A 655 -19.11 20.91 9.75
CA GLU A 655 -20.11 20.52 8.76
C GLU A 655 -19.55 20.35 7.34
N LYS A 656 -18.56 21.18 6.96
CA LYS A 656 -17.83 21.03 5.68
C LYS A 656 -17.02 19.74 5.65
N GLU A 657 -16.32 19.38 6.73
CA GLU A 657 -15.67 18.07 6.87
C GLU A 657 -16.68 16.93 6.83
N LYS A 658 -17.78 16.98 7.60
CA LYS A 658 -18.81 15.92 7.58
C LYS A 658 -19.41 15.69 6.20
N ARG A 659 -19.51 16.71 5.34
CA ARG A 659 -19.85 16.53 3.92
C ARG A 659 -18.72 15.85 3.17
N LEU A 660 -17.49 16.36 3.25
CA LEU A 660 -16.33 15.75 2.57
C LEU A 660 -16.11 14.27 2.95
N THR A 661 -16.24 13.90 4.23
CA THR A 661 -16.14 12.51 4.68
C THR A 661 -17.28 11.64 4.13
N LYS A 662 -18.51 12.18 4.03
CA LYS A 662 -19.64 11.48 3.40
C LYS A 662 -19.43 11.29 1.90
N ASP A 663 -18.96 12.32 1.21
CA ASP A 663 -18.76 12.32 -0.24
C ASP A 663 -17.56 11.42 -0.62
N LEU A 664 -16.50 11.43 0.20
CA LEU A 664 -15.40 10.44 0.14
C LEU A 664 -15.90 9.01 0.41
N GLY A 665 -16.81 8.81 1.36
CA GLY A 665 -17.46 7.52 1.60
C GLY A 665 -18.24 7.03 0.38
N GLN A 666 -18.98 7.90 -0.30
CA GLN A 666 -19.69 7.58 -1.54
C GLN A 666 -18.75 7.33 -2.72
N ALA A 667 -17.62 8.04 -2.79
CA ALA A 667 -16.57 7.77 -3.77
C ALA A 667 -15.90 6.42 -3.51
N ALA A 668 -15.62 6.07 -2.25
CA ALA A 668 -15.06 4.79 -1.85
C ALA A 668 -16.00 3.62 -2.19
N THR A 669 -17.31 3.73 -1.93
CA THR A 669 -18.27 2.70 -2.34
C THR A 669 -18.34 2.54 -3.86
N LYS A 670 -18.33 3.63 -4.63
CA LYS A 670 -18.29 3.55 -6.11
C LYS A 670 -17.00 2.93 -6.64
N LEU A 671 -15.86 3.24 -6.03
CA LEU A 671 -14.59 2.60 -6.36
C LEU A 671 -14.62 1.11 -6.02
N GLN A 672 -15.21 0.72 -4.89
CA GLN A 672 -15.36 -0.69 -4.49
C GLN A 672 -16.32 -1.46 -5.41
N GLU A 673 -17.42 -0.83 -5.88
CA GLU A 673 -18.31 -1.37 -6.91
C GLU A 673 -17.58 -1.56 -8.25
N LEU A 674 -16.84 -0.54 -8.71
CA LEU A 674 -16.04 -0.63 -9.94
C LEU A 674 -14.96 -1.71 -9.86
N LEU A 675 -14.25 -1.82 -8.72
CA LEU A 675 -13.22 -2.83 -8.50
C LEU A 675 -13.82 -4.25 -8.44
N LYS A 676 -15.03 -4.40 -7.90
CA LYS A 676 -15.78 -5.65 -7.98
C LYS A 676 -16.19 -5.98 -9.43
N VAL A 677 -16.69 -5.01 -10.18
CA VAL A 677 -17.06 -5.21 -11.60
C VAL A 677 -15.83 -5.59 -12.46
N THR A 678 -14.66 -5.00 -12.21
CA THR A 678 -13.43 -5.40 -12.93
C THR A 678 -12.90 -6.76 -12.48
N GLN A 679 -13.05 -7.14 -11.20
CA GLN A 679 -12.77 -8.51 -10.74
C GLN A 679 -13.72 -9.54 -11.39
N ASP A 680 -15.02 -9.27 -11.43
CA ASP A 680 -16.02 -10.13 -12.07
C ASP A 680 -15.78 -10.24 -13.60
N GLN A 681 -15.29 -9.18 -14.24
CA GLN A 681 -14.90 -9.18 -15.65
C GLN A 681 -13.61 -9.97 -15.89
N LEU A 682 -12.58 -9.78 -15.06
CA LEU A 682 -11.33 -10.54 -15.11
C LEU A 682 -11.56 -12.04 -14.86
N ALA A 683 -12.51 -12.40 -13.99
CA ALA A 683 -12.92 -13.77 -13.77
C ALA A 683 -13.56 -14.41 -15.03
N LYS A 684 -14.43 -13.66 -15.74
CA LYS A 684 -15.01 -14.10 -17.02
C LYS A 684 -13.95 -14.26 -18.10
N GLU A 685 -13.00 -13.34 -18.20
CA GLU A 685 -11.89 -13.42 -19.16
C GLU A 685 -10.93 -14.59 -18.86
N ARG A 686 -10.69 -14.89 -17.58
CA ARG A 686 -9.98 -16.12 -17.19
C ARG A 686 -10.75 -17.38 -17.61
N GLU A 687 -12.08 -17.37 -17.54
CA GLU A 687 -12.92 -18.47 -18.01
C GLU A 687 -12.94 -18.62 -19.54
N THR A 688 -13.01 -17.51 -20.29
CA THR A 688 -12.95 -17.57 -21.78
C THR A 688 -11.57 -17.98 -22.26
N VAL A 689 -10.48 -17.49 -21.65
CA VAL A 689 -9.11 -17.95 -21.93
C VAL A 689 -8.94 -19.43 -21.58
N LYS A 690 -9.56 -19.93 -20.51
CA LYS A 690 -9.56 -21.36 -20.18
C LYS A 690 -10.26 -22.19 -21.27
N LYS A 691 -11.47 -21.79 -21.67
CA LYS A 691 -12.24 -22.44 -22.76
C LYS A 691 -11.51 -22.40 -24.11
N LEU A 692 -10.87 -21.29 -24.45
CA LEU A 692 -10.06 -21.15 -25.67
C LEU A 692 -8.80 -22.03 -25.63
N LYS A 693 -8.18 -22.22 -24.46
CA LYS A 693 -7.07 -23.18 -24.29
C LYS A 693 -7.53 -24.63 -24.40
N GLU A 694 -8.69 -24.96 -23.85
CA GLU A 694 -9.31 -26.29 -23.98
C GLU A 694 -9.61 -26.59 -25.46
N GLN A 695 -10.24 -25.65 -26.18
CA GLN A 695 -10.48 -25.76 -27.62
C GLN A 695 -9.19 -25.85 -28.45
N LEU A 696 -8.12 -25.14 -28.08
CA LEU A 696 -6.81 -25.27 -28.73
C LEU A 696 -6.11 -26.60 -28.46
N GLN A 697 -6.39 -27.29 -27.34
CA GLN A 697 -5.93 -28.65 -27.12
C GLN A 697 -6.76 -29.67 -27.92
N GLU A 698 -8.06 -29.44 -28.09
CA GLU A 698 -8.92 -30.29 -28.94
C GLU A 698 -8.52 -30.16 -30.43
N THR A 699 -8.40 -28.95 -30.98
CA THR A 699 -7.97 -28.77 -32.39
C THR A 699 -6.51 -29.16 -32.61
N GLY A 700 -5.64 -28.98 -31.61
CA GLY A 700 -4.27 -29.47 -31.63
C GLY A 700 -4.16 -31.00 -31.78
N GLN A 701 -5.16 -31.76 -31.32
CA GLN A 701 -5.24 -33.21 -31.53
C GLN A 701 -5.86 -33.59 -32.89
N GLU A 702 -6.70 -32.74 -33.49
CA GLU A 702 -7.22 -32.95 -34.85
C GLU A 702 -6.16 -32.71 -35.93
N ASP A 703 -5.34 -31.66 -35.82
CA ASP A 703 -4.32 -31.34 -36.82
C ASP A 703 -3.00 -32.11 -36.63
N SER A 704 -2.68 -32.61 -35.43
CA SER A 704 -1.57 -33.56 -35.24
C SER A 704 -1.79 -34.92 -35.91
N SER A 705 -2.91 -35.10 -36.61
CA SER A 705 -3.25 -36.29 -37.40
C SER A 705 -3.21 -36.05 -38.92
N LYS A 706 -2.69 -34.90 -39.39
CA LYS A 706 -2.66 -34.54 -40.84
C LYS A 706 -1.30 -34.28 -41.46
N GLU A 707 -0.25 -34.01 -40.69
CA GLU A 707 1.11 -33.79 -41.22
C GLU A 707 2.03 -34.98 -40.92
N GLY A 708 2.52 -35.64 -41.99
CA GLY A 708 3.24 -36.91 -41.95
C GLY A 708 2.46 -38.02 -42.68
N THR A 709 2.79 -38.44 -43.90
CA THR A 709 4.13 -38.46 -44.54
C THR A 709 4.04 -38.23 -46.05
N SER A 710 4.99 -37.49 -46.62
CA SER A 710 5.25 -37.48 -48.07
C SER A 710 6.71 -37.12 -48.40
N VAL A 711 7.64 -38.01 -48.02
CA VAL A 711 8.92 -38.33 -48.68
C VAL A 711 9.26 -39.77 -48.26
#